data_AF-A0A523IU28-F1
#
_entry.id   AF-A0A523IU28-F1
#
_cell.length_a   1.000
_cell.length_b   1.000
_cell.length_c   1.000
_cell.angle_alpha   90.00
_cell.angle_beta   90.00
_cell.angle_gamma   90.00
#
_symmetry.space_group_name_H-M   'P 1'
#
loop_
_entity.id
_entity.type
_entity.pdbx_description
1 polymer ?
#
loop_
_entity_poly.entity_id
_entity_poly.type
_entity_poly.pdbx_seq_one_letter_code
_entity_poly.pdbx_strand_id
1 'polypeptide(L)'
;MKMRRTRHRHRPNPELPIAFVGTYPPRRCGIATFTRDLSDAVIGASRRVSATVLAVTDARCTSEHPERVRFEIRHGIRADYVAAAEFVNYSDIRLVSIQHEYGIFGGDDGAHILDFLSHLRKRAVVTLHTVLERPTVSQQAIVQGMTERCERLIVMSQLALDLLEKAYDIPRSLTELIPHGIPDLPMGEREQHKATFGISGRRVLLTFGLLSPKKGIETVLRALPSLVGRFPDLIYLVVGVTHPEIKRRGGEEYRHALECEAESLGLRDHVVFRDQFVDASELCRYLQAADIYITPYLDEAQITSGTLAYAMGSGAAVVSTPYWYAKELLSEGRGRLFGFGDVDQLTGILETLLLDGVERTRLQRAAYAFARKMTWPAVGEAYVRLARRVLGEAAAPKPRVAPEPSLPELRLEHLIRMTDDTGLLQHAIHSVPDRRHGYCVDDNARGLLVALQSERVAPSAETQRLITTYLSYLHHSQREDGHFHNFMDYRRNLQPGQSSEDCVGRALWALGATVRWASDDGSRLLAREMFDRAITLPLGFVPRGCALGILGLHAYLQAEPGSAVALATLESLGDALVQRYEQEADPEWRWFEPQLVYDNAMLPLALFRLSSVTGDQTALRVARESLEFLESVCFAEGHLALIGNAGWYPRGGERAIVDEQPIDAAAFVLAFDAAYTATGDSRYLARMRESFEWFLGANRLGLSLYDFSTAGCRDGLEASGVNENQGAESTVSFLLALLTMLDQAGAGIDGKDTQAERDEPRDVLAGEFTAGGARAPRIPAEIDR
;
A
#
# COMPACT_ATOMS: atom_id res chain seq x y z
N MET A 1 24.20 -21.22 -72.18
CA MET A 1 23.92 -19.90 -71.56
C MET A 1 23.46 -20.12 -70.11
N LYS A 2 24.30 -19.73 -69.15
CA LYS A 2 23.97 -19.71 -67.71
C LYS A 2 23.28 -18.37 -67.41
N MET A 3 22.04 -18.38 -66.91
CA MET A 3 21.48 -17.21 -66.22
C MET A 3 21.44 -17.47 -64.71
N ARG A 4 22.01 -16.50 -64.00
CA ARG A 4 22.40 -16.50 -62.59
C ARG A 4 21.19 -16.55 -61.66
N ARG A 5 21.25 -17.44 -60.66
CA ARG A 5 20.54 -17.30 -59.37
C ARG A 5 21.02 -16.05 -58.65
N THR A 6 20.12 -15.10 -58.42
CA THR A 6 20.32 -13.93 -57.57
C THR A 6 20.28 -14.33 -56.10
N ARG A 7 21.31 -13.91 -55.38
CA ARG A 7 21.55 -14.15 -53.94
C ARG A 7 20.41 -13.59 -53.09
N HIS A 8 19.90 -14.38 -52.14
CA HIS A 8 19.18 -13.88 -50.97
C HIS A 8 20.06 -12.85 -50.25
N ARG A 9 19.69 -11.57 -50.30
CA ARG A 9 20.24 -10.54 -49.41
C ARG A 9 19.71 -10.85 -48.00
N HIS A 10 20.61 -11.17 -47.07
CA HIS A 10 20.33 -11.11 -45.64
C HIS A 10 19.76 -9.74 -45.30
N ARG A 11 18.48 -9.68 -44.92
CA ARG A 11 17.96 -8.50 -44.21
C ARG A 11 18.72 -8.43 -42.87
N PRO A 12 19.42 -7.34 -42.54
CA PRO A 12 20.02 -7.19 -41.24
C PRO A 12 18.91 -7.28 -40.17
N ASN A 13 19.12 -8.11 -39.15
CA ASN A 13 18.26 -8.17 -37.95
C ASN A 13 18.05 -6.74 -37.38
N PRO A 14 16.82 -6.30 -37.13
CA PRO A 14 16.54 -4.92 -36.69
C PRO A 14 17.15 -4.65 -35.31
N GLU A 15 17.44 -3.38 -35.03
CA GLU A 15 17.82 -2.92 -33.69
C GLU A 15 16.72 -3.27 -32.66
N LEU A 16 17.15 -3.53 -31.43
CA LEU A 16 16.32 -3.95 -30.32
C LEU A 16 16.56 -3.04 -29.11
N PRO A 17 15.99 -1.82 -29.09
CA PRO A 17 15.97 -0.97 -27.92
C PRO A 17 15.02 -1.53 -26.85
N ILE A 18 15.54 -1.75 -25.65
CA ILE A 18 14.82 -2.29 -24.49
C ILE A 18 14.81 -1.26 -23.36
N ALA A 19 13.63 -0.97 -22.81
CA ALA A 19 13.52 -0.22 -21.57
C ALA A 19 13.54 -1.16 -20.36
N PHE A 20 14.30 -0.80 -19.33
CA PHE A 20 14.30 -1.47 -18.03
C PHE A 20 13.58 -0.59 -17.00
N VAL A 21 12.57 -1.13 -16.34
CA VAL A 21 11.74 -0.41 -15.36
C VAL A 21 11.93 -1.06 -13.99
N GLY A 22 12.33 -0.29 -12.99
CA GLY A 22 12.56 -0.78 -11.63
C GLY A 22 13.48 0.16 -10.85
N THR A 23 13.99 -0.31 -9.72
CA THR A 23 15.03 0.44 -8.99
C THR A 23 16.35 0.42 -9.75
N TYR A 24 17.17 1.47 -9.62
CA TYR A 24 18.47 1.58 -10.29
C TYR A 24 19.48 2.35 -9.43
N PRO A 25 20.81 2.13 -9.56
CA PRO A 25 21.81 2.93 -8.88
C PRO A 25 21.62 4.44 -9.17
N PRO A 26 21.87 5.33 -8.18
CA PRO A 26 22.65 5.13 -6.96
C PRO A 26 21.90 4.51 -5.75
N ARG A 27 20.62 4.12 -5.91
CA ARG A 27 19.88 3.41 -4.85
C ARG A 27 20.61 2.12 -4.45
N ARG A 28 21.00 2.01 -3.17
CA ARG A 28 21.73 0.85 -2.63
C ARG A 28 20.78 -0.28 -2.23
N CYS A 29 20.26 -1.01 -3.21
CA CYS A 29 19.50 -2.25 -2.98
C CYS A 29 19.87 -3.34 -3.99
N GLY A 30 19.48 -4.58 -3.68
CA GLY A 30 19.79 -5.75 -4.52
C GLY A 30 19.17 -5.66 -5.91
N ILE A 31 17.93 -5.18 -6.01
CA ILE A 31 17.21 -5.09 -7.30
C ILE A 31 17.75 -3.95 -8.17
N ALA A 32 18.24 -2.86 -7.58
CA ALA A 32 18.95 -1.82 -8.32
C ALA A 32 20.21 -2.40 -8.99
N THR A 33 20.99 -3.19 -8.24
CA THR A 33 22.17 -3.89 -8.76
C THR A 33 21.78 -4.88 -9.85
N PHE A 34 20.73 -5.67 -9.65
CA PHE A 34 20.21 -6.60 -10.65
C PHE A 34 19.81 -5.89 -11.95
N THR A 35 19.08 -4.78 -11.86
CA THR A 35 18.59 -4.02 -13.03
C THR A 35 19.76 -3.48 -13.86
N ARG A 36 20.79 -2.94 -13.19
CA ARG A 36 22.04 -2.52 -13.85
C ARG A 36 22.71 -3.69 -14.55
N ASP A 37 23.02 -4.75 -13.81
CA ASP A 37 23.81 -5.87 -14.33
C ASP A 37 23.06 -6.61 -15.46
N LEU A 38 21.74 -6.74 -15.36
CA LEU A 38 20.90 -7.27 -16.44
C LEU A 38 20.94 -6.36 -17.68
N SER A 39 20.82 -5.05 -17.52
CA SER A 39 20.86 -4.13 -18.66
C SER A 39 22.23 -4.16 -19.37
N ASP A 40 23.32 -4.25 -18.61
CA ASP A 40 24.68 -4.41 -19.16
C ASP A 40 24.86 -5.75 -19.86
N ALA A 41 24.37 -6.84 -19.27
CA ALA A 41 24.39 -8.18 -19.85
C ALA A 41 23.66 -8.25 -21.20
N VAL A 42 22.47 -7.64 -21.27
CA VAL A 42 21.62 -7.62 -22.47
C VAL A 42 22.27 -6.80 -23.59
N ILE A 43 22.94 -5.69 -23.28
CA ILE A 43 23.76 -4.94 -24.24
C ILE A 43 24.96 -5.79 -24.70
N GLY A 44 25.66 -6.43 -23.76
CA GLY A 44 26.84 -7.26 -24.04
C GLY A 44 26.54 -8.45 -24.96
N ALA A 45 25.32 -9.00 -24.92
CA ALA A 45 24.89 -10.11 -25.75
C ALA A 45 24.74 -9.77 -27.25
N SER A 46 24.55 -8.49 -27.61
CA SER A 46 24.43 -8.11 -29.03
C SER A 46 24.66 -6.61 -29.28
N ARG A 47 25.53 -6.29 -30.25
CA ARG A 47 25.79 -4.90 -30.72
C ARG A 47 24.57 -4.18 -31.31
N ARG A 48 23.43 -4.84 -31.46
CA ARG A 48 22.18 -4.27 -31.98
C ARG A 48 21.11 -4.08 -30.90
N VAL A 49 21.50 -4.21 -29.64
CA VAL A 49 20.63 -4.00 -28.48
C VAL A 49 21.11 -2.74 -27.77
N SER A 50 20.17 -1.87 -27.42
CA SER A 50 20.40 -0.72 -26.58
C SER A 50 19.49 -0.80 -25.35
N ALA A 51 19.95 -0.25 -24.22
CA ALA A 51 19.19 -0.22 -22.99
C ALA A 51 18.89 1.23 -22.57
N THR A 52 17.63 1.48 -22.26
CA THR A 52 17.16 2.70 -21.59
C THR A 52 16.63 2.31 -20.22
N VAL A 53 16.82 3.15 -19.20
CA VAL A 53 16.32 2.87 -17.85
C VAL A 53 15.25 3.90 -17.47
N LEU A 54 14.15 3.40 -16.91
CA LEU A 54 13.14 4.18 -16.21
C LEU A 54 13.25 3.83 -14.73
N ALA A 55 13.85 4.71 -13.94
CA ALA A 55 14.20 4.43 -12.55
C ALA A 55 13.04 4.79 -11.61
N VAL A 56 12.61 3.85 -10.77
CA VAL A 56 11.67 4.13 -9.70
C VAL A 56 12.41 4.72 -8.50
N THR A 57 12.14 5.99 -8.23
CA THR A 57 12.81 6.81 -7.21
C THR A 57 11.86 7.08 -6.06
N ASP A 58 12.38 7.20 -4.84
CA ASP A 58 11.62 7.72 -3.70
C ASP A 58 12.12 9.14 -3.38
N ALA A 59 11.41 9.86 -2.49
CA ALA A 59 11.81 11.20 -2.04
C ALA A 59 13.22 11.24 -1.39
N ARG A 60 13.86 10.09 -1.20
CA ARG A 60 15.17 9.92 -0.55
C ARG A 60 16.31 9.79 -1.58
N CYS A 61 16.01 9.63 -2.87
CA CYS A 61 17.01 9.69 -3.94
C CYS A 61 17.30 11.15 -4.31
N THR A 62 18.35 11.72 -3.72
CA THR A 62 18.80 13.11 -3.97
C THR A 62 20.02 13.19 -4.88
N SER A 63 20.42 12.09 -5.52
CA SER A 63 21.68 12.00 -6.29
C SER A 63 21.41 11.87 -7.78
N GLU A 64 22.26 12.50 -8.59
CA GLU A 64 22.17 12.46 -10.05
C GLU A 64 22.24 11.01 -10.55
N HIS A 65 21.27 10.63 -11.37
CA HIS A 65 21.24 9.33 -12.01
C HIS A 65 22.22 9.27 -13.21
N PRO A 66 22.75 8.08 -13.55
CA PRO A 66 23.58 7.91 -14.74
C PRO A 66 22.81 8.25 -16.03
N GLU A 67 23.52 8.63 -17.11
CA GLU A 67 22.94 9.01 -18.42
C GLU A 67 21.98 7.98 -19.05
N ARG A 68 22.03 6.71 -18.60
CA ARG A 68 21.14 5.65 -19.05
C ARG A 68 19.71 5.80 -18.51
N VAL A 69 19.54 6.49 -17.38
CA VAL A 69 18.23 6.82 -16.83
C VAL A 69 17.67 7.98 -17.65
N ARG A 70 16.57 7.71 -18.38
CA ARG A 70 15.91 8.69 -19.25
C ARG A 70 14.58 9.18 -18.71
N PHE A 71 14.07 8.51 -17.67
CA PHE A 71 12.86 8.89 -16.98
C PHE A 71 12.95 8.45 -15.51
N GLU A 72 12.47 9.29 -14.61
CA GLU A 72 12.33 8.97 -13.19
C GLU A 72 10.85 8.83 -12.85
N ILE A 73 10.49 7.74 -12.19
CA ILE A 73 9.14 7.46 -11.72
C ILE A 73 9.15 7.62 -10.22
N ARG A 74 8.53 8.69 -9.70
CA ARG A 74 8.42 8.88 -8.26
C ARG A 74 7.46 7.83 -7.70
N HIS A 75 7.95 7.03 -6.76
CA HIS A 75 7.28 5.88 -6.17
C HIS A 75 5.83 6.17 -5.77
N GLY A 76 5.58 7.24 -5.02
CA GLY A 76 4.25 7.58 -4.52
C GLY A 76 3.32 8.28 -5.52
N ILE A 77 3.80 8.67 -6.71
CA ILE A 77 3.04 9.53 -7.63
C ILE A 77 2.47 8.70 -8.77
N ARG A 78 1.19 8.34 -8.67
CA ARG A 78 0.48 7.53 -9.67
C ARG A 78 0.59 8.10 -11.10
N ALA A 79 0.53 9.42 -11.25
CA ALA A 79 0.64 10.08 -12.56
C ALA A 79 1.99 9.83 -13.27
N ASP A 80 3.08 9.61 -12.52
CA ASP A 80 4.40 9.34 -13.12
C ASP A 80 4.43 7.99 -13.85
N TYR A 81 3.64 7.01 -13.40
CA TYR A 81 3.51 5.70 -14.05
C TYR A 81 2.84 5.82 -15.42
N VAL A 82 1.80 6.66 -15.51
CA VAL A 82 1.13 6.96 -16.78
C VAL A 82 2.07 7.75 -17.71
N ALA A 83 2.75 8.77 -17.19
CA ALA A 83 3.69 9.58 -17.95
C ALA A 83 4.88 8.74 -18.47
N ALA A 84 5.38 7.81 -17.66
CA ALA A 84 6.42 6.86 -18.05
C ALA A 84 5.96 5.94 -19.18
N ALA A 85 4.72 5.45 -19.13
CA ALA A 85 4.15 4.62 -20.20
C ALA A 85 4.05 5.41 -21.51
N GLU A 86 3.57 6.67 -21.46
CA GLU A 86 3.50 7.54 -22.65
C GLU A 86 4.91 7.87 -23.20
N PHE A 87 5.89 8.14 -22.33
CA PHE A 87 7.28 8.29 -22.74
C PHE A 87 7.78 7.07 -23.53
N VAL A 88 7.51 5.85 -23.03
CA VAL A 88 7.86 4.62 -23.74
C VAL A 88 7.09 4.49 -25.06
N ASN A 89 5.80 4.84 -25.08
CA ASN A 89 4.95 4.74 -26.26
C ASN A 89 5.46 5.59 -27.43
N TYR A 90 5.93 6.81 -27.17
CA TYR A 90 6.45 7.74 -28.20
C TYR A 90 7.94 7.58 -28.50
N SER A 91 8.64 6.67 -27.83
CA SER A 91 10.04 6.36 -28.09
C SER A 91 10.24 5.24 -29.14
N ASP A 92 11.50 5.04 -29.53
CA ASP A 92 11.96 3.92 -30.36
C ASP A 92 12.03 2.58 -29.60
N ILE A 93 11.72 2.58 -28.30
CA ILE A 93 11.65 1.37 -27.47
C ILE A 93 10.72 0.35 -28.11
N ARG A 94 11.22 -0.90 -28.18
CA ARG A 94 10.48 -2.03 -28.77
C ARG A 94 9.95 -3.01 -27.73
N LEU A 95 10.64 -3.13 -26.59
CA LEU A 95 10.24 -4.01 -25.49
C LEU A 95 10.53 -3.34 -24.15
N VAL A 96 9.68 -3.57 -23.17
CA VAL A 96 9.89 -3.18 -21.77
C VAL A 96 10.20 -4.42 -20.93
N SER A 97 11.23 -4.35 -20.09
CA SER A 97 11.61 -5.36 -19.11
C SER A 97 11.45 -4.78 -17.70
N ILE A 98 10.45 -5.26 -16.98
CA ILE A 98 10.06 -4.75 -15.67
C ILE A 98 10.67 -5.63 -14.57
N GLN A 99 11.24 -5.01 -13.54
CA GLN A 99 11.78 -5.68 -12.37
C GLN A 99 10.79 -5.51 -11.21
N HIS A 100 10.01 -6.56 -10.95
CA HIS A 100 8.91 -6.51 -9.98
C HIS A 100 9.26 -7.13 -8.64
N GLU A 101 8.96 -6.35 -7.60
CA GLU A 101 8.93 -6.72 -6.20
C GLU A 101 7.90 -5.78 -5.55
N TYR A 102 7.13 -6.27 -4.57
CA TYR A 102 5.94 -5.58 -4.06
C TYR A 102 6.27 -4.19 -3.45
N GLY A 103 7.49 -3.98 -2.95
CA GLY A 103 7.93 -2.69 -2.40
C GLY A 103 8.65 -1.76 -3.38
N ILE A 104 8.73 -2.10 -4.68
CA ILE A 104 9.38 -1.24 -5.68
C ILE A 104 8.45 -0.16 -6.21
N PHE A 105 7.18 -0.51 -6.45
CA PHE A 105 6.20 0.38 -7.05
C PHE A 105 5.26 0.93 -5.97
N GLY A 106 4.66 2.10 -6.20
CA GLY A 106 3.67 2.67 -5.27
C GLY A 106 2.31 2.01 -5.37
N GLY A 107 1.42 2.45 -4.48
CA GLY A 107 0.14 1.79 -4.22
C GLY A 107 0.33 0.57 -3.33
N ASP A 108 -0.77 0.05 -2.79
CA ASP A 108 -0.73 -1.16 -1.96
C ASP A 108 -0.18 -2.33 -2.78
N ASP A 109 0.78 -3.05 -2.19
CA ASP A 109 1.52 -4.13 -2.83
C ASP A 109 2.12 -3.77 -4.22
N GLY A 110 2.36 -2.48 -4.50
CA GLY A 110 2.93 -2.04 -5.77
C GLY A 110 1.93 -1.91 -6.93
N ALA A 111 0.64 -1.78 -6.63
CA ALA A 111 -0.46 -1.72 -7.61
C ALA A 111 -0.27 -0.68 -8.74
N HIS A 112 0.47 0.41 -8.54
CA HIS A 112 0.70 1.43 -9.58
C HIS A 112 1.41 0.87 -10.83
N ILE A 113 2.05 -0.29 -10.75
CA ILE A 113 2.59 -0.97 -11.94
C ILE A 113 1.50 -1.32 -12.96
N LEU A 114 0.27 -1.58 -12.51
CA LEU A 114 -0.87 -1.84 -13.38
C LEU A 114 -1.29 -0.57 -14.15
N ASP A 115 -1.10 0.62 -13.59
CA ASP A 115 -1.34 1.89 -14.30
C ASP A 115 -0.33 2.10 -15.42
N PHE A 116 0.96 1.82 -15.17
CA PHE A 116 1.98 1.83 -16.22
C PHE A 116 1.63 0.84 -17.33
N LEU A 117 1.27 -0.40 -16.96
CA LEU A 117 0.96 -1.46 -17.92
C LEU A 117 -0.33 -1.21 -18.70
N SER A 118 -1.36 -0.60 -18.10
CA SER A 118 -2.63 -0.31 -18.77
C SER A 118 -2.50 0.77 -19.85
N HIS A 119 -1.56 1.70 -19.67
CA HIS A 119 -1.27 2.76 -20.63
C HIS A 119 -0.17 2.37 -21.63
N LEU A 120 0.56 1.27 -21.41
CA LEU A 120 1.64 0.83 -22.28
C LEU A 120 1.11 0.19 -23.57
N ARG A 121 1.50 0.75 -24.73
CA ARG A 121 1.19 0.21 -26.08
C ARG A 121 2.28 -0.72 -26.61
N LYS A 122 3.48 -0.68 -26.02
CA LYS A 122 4.62 -1.55 -26.36
C LYS A 122 4.52 -2.87 -25.59
N ARG A 123 5.21 -3.90 -26.07
CA ARG A 123 5.24 -5.20 -25.39
C ARG A 123 6.09 -5.12 -24.12
N ALA A 124 5.68 -5.84 -23.08
CA ALA A 124 6.40 -5.94 -21.81
C ALA A 124 6.66 -7.39 -21.39
N VAL A 125 7.76 -7.61 -20.68
CA VAL A 125 8.04 -8.82 -19.89
C VAL A 125 8.35 -8.40 -18.47
N VAL A 126 7.99 -9.22 -17.49
CA VAL A 126 8.17 -8.90 -16.07
C VAL A 126 9.02 -9.97 -15.41
N THR A 127 10.06 -9.57 -14.70
CA THR A 127 10.86 -10.45 -13.84
C THR A 127 10.35 -10.33 -12.41
N LEU A 128 9.80 -11.41 -11.86
CA LEU A 128 9.32 -11.46 -10.48
C LEU A 128 10.48 -11.84 -9.55
N HIS A 129 10.87 -10.92 -8.66
CA HIS A 129 11.89 -11.15 -7.63
C HIS A 129 11.32 -11.82 -6.38
N THR A 130 10.01 -11.72 -6.19
CA THR A 130 9.26 -12.35 -5.10
C THR A 130 8.04 -13.06 -5.67
N VAL A 131 7.82 -14.31 -5.26
CA VAL A 131 6.61 -15.11 -5.50
C VAL A 131 6.28 -15.79 -4.18
N LEU A 132 5.12 -15.47 -3.61
CA LEU A 132 4.68 -15.95 -2.31
C LEU A 132 3.86 -17.23 -2.46
N GLU A 133 4.02 -18.19 -1.53
CA GLU A 133 3.18 -19.39 -1.50
C GLU A 133 1.73 -19.07 -1.17
N ARG A 134 1.50 -18.06 -0.32
CA ARG A 134 0.19 -17.59 0.11
C ARG A 134 0.10 -16.06 -0.12
N PRO A 135 -0.12 -15.61 -1.36
CA PRO A 135 -0.32 -14.19 -1.62
C PRO A 135 -1.59 -13.68 -0.95
N THR A 136 -1.62 -12.39 -0.61
CA THR A 136 -2.89 -11.70 -0.32
C THR A 136 -3.73 -11.62 -1.60
N VAL A 137 -5.02 -11.31 -1.47
CA VAL A 137 -5.92 -11.10 -2.61
C VAL A 137 -5.39 -10.00 -3.53
N SER A 138 -4.88 -8.90 -2.96
CA SER A 138 -4.26 -7.80 -3.70
C SER A 138 -3.02 -8.25 -4.47
N GLN A 139 -2.08 -8.93 -3.80
CA GLN A 139 -0.85 -9.45 -4.42
C GLN A 139 -1.15 -10.43 -5.56
N GLN A 140 -2.13 -11.31 -5.36
CA GLN A 140 -2.56 -12.25 -6.40
C GLN A 140 -3.16 -11.50 -7.60
N ALA A 141 -4.06 -10.55 -7.36
CA ALA A 141 -4.71 -9.75 -8.40
C ALA A 141 -3.69 -8.91 -9.19
N ILE A 142 -2.66 -8.37 -8.53
CA ILE A 142 -1.59 -7.60 -9.18
C ILE A 142 -0.81 -8.49 -10.16
N VAL A 143 -0.35 -9.67 -9.72
CA VAL A 143 0.41 -10.57 -10.60
C VAL A 143 -0.47 -11.09 -11.74
N GLN A 144 -1.74 -11.42 -11.48
CA GLN A 144 -2.71 -11.80 -12.51
C GLN A 144 -2.94 -10.65 -13.51
N GLY A 145 -3.16 -9.42 -13.03
CA GLY A 145 -3.33 -8.22 -13.86
C GLY A 145 -2.12 -7.91 -14.75
N MET A 146 -0.90 -8.28 -14.31
CA MET A 146 0.28 -8.23 -15.17
C MET A 146 0.21 -9.23 -16.33
N THR A 147 -0.29 -10.45 -16.12
CA THR A 147 -0.39 -11.46 -17.19
C THR A 147 -1.31 -11.03 -18.33
N GLU A 148 -2.34 -10.23 -18.03
CA GLU A 148 -3.25 -9.69 -19.03
C GLU A 148 -2.57 -8.67 -19.95
N ARG A 149 -1.51 -8.00 -19.47
CA ARG A 149 -0.88 -6.85 -20.15
C ARG A 149 0.55 -7.13 -20.60
N CYS A 150 1.22 -8.11 -20.01
CA CYS A 150 2.58 -8.52 -20.31
C CYS A 150 2.60 -9.81 -21.12
N GLU A 151 3.72 -10.04 -21.81
CA GLU A 151 3.89 -11.19 -22.69
C GLU A 151 4.35 -12.42 -21.93
N ARG A 152 5.31 -12.25 -21.01
CA ARG A 152 5.81 -13.33 -20.16
C ARG A 152 6.17 -12.82 -18.77
N LEU A 153 5.93 -13.66 -17.76
CA LEU A 153 6.48 -13.54 -16.42
C LEU A 153 7.73 -14.40 -16.32
N ILE A 154 8.84 -13.80 -15.89
CA ILE A 154 10.14 -14.44 -15.74
C ILE A 154 10.35 -14.71 -14.26
N VAL A 155 10.66 -15.96 -13.93
CA VAL A 155 11.05 -16.36 -12.57
C VAL A 155 12.43 -17.03 -12.60
N MET A 156 13.05 -17.18 -11.43
CA MET A 156 14.44 -17.63 -11.30
C MET A 156 14.59 -19.00 -10.63
N SER A 157 13.48 -19.65 -10.27
CA SER A 157 13.44 -20.97 -9.64
C SER A 157 12.28 -21.81 -10.17
N GLN A 158 12.47 -23.13 -10.16
CA GLN A 158 11.42 -24.08 -10.55
C GLN A 158 10.24 -24.02 -9.58
N LEU A 159 10.50 -23.84 -8.28
CA LEU A 159 9.43 -23.69 -7.30
C LEU A 159 8.55 -22.46 -7.61
N ALA A 160 9.13 -21.33 -8.04
CA ALA A 160 8.35 -20.16 -8.38
C ALA A 160 7.39 -20.41 -9.55
N LEU A 161 7.79 -21.22 -10.55
CA LEU A 161 6.88 -21.63 -11.62
C LEU A 161 5.69 -22.43 -11.07
N ASP A 162 5.98 -23.38 -10.17
CA ASP A 162 4.97 -24.23 -9.57
C ASP A 162 4.01 -23.43 -8.67
N LEU A 163 4.51 -22.41 -7.98
CA LEU A 163 3.69 -21.49 -7.18
C LEU A 163 2.81 -20.59 -8.04
N LEU A 164 3.33 -20.04 -9.15
CA LEU A 164 2.51 -19.24 -10.08
C LEU A 164 1.33 -20.06 -10.63
N GLU A 165 1.56 -21.33 -10.95
CA GLU A 165 0.51 -22.23 -11.43
C GLU A 165 -0.52 -22.56 -10.34
N LYS A 166 -0.08 -22.86 -9.10
CA LYS A 166 -0.97 -23.33 -8.04
C LYS A 166 -1.64 -22.24 -7.22
N ALA A 167 -0.91 -21.17 -6.89
CA ALA A 167 -1.37 -20.12 -5.97
C ALA A 167 -1.90 -18.88 -6.70
N TYR A 168 -1.50 -18.66 -7.97
CA TYR A 168 -1.92 -17.49 -8.75
C TYR A 168 -2.78 -17.86 -9.97
N ASP A 169 -2.99 -19.15 -10.25
CA ASP A 169 -3.71 -19.65 -11.43
C ASP A 169 -3.10 -19.15 -12.77
N ILE A 170 -1.77 -19.06 -12.82
CA ILE A 170 -1.04 -18.56 -14.00
C ILE A 170 -0.49 -19.75 -14.79
N PRO A 171 -0.91 -19.93 -16.06
CA PRO A 171 -0.48 -21.07 -16.85
C PRO A 171 0.98 -20.98 -17.25
N ARG A 172 1.67 -22.14 -17.31
CA ARG A 172 3.09 -22.21 -17.68
C ARG A 172 3.44 -21.59 -19.03
N SER A 173 2.50 -21.52 -19.96
CA SER A 173 2.67 -20.89 -21.27
C SER A 173 2.99 -19.39 -21.18
N LEU A 174 2.61 -18.73 -20.08
CA LEU A 174 2.89 -17.32 -19.81
C LEU A 174 4.13 -17.09 -18.96
N THR A 175 4.83 -18.16 -18.58
CA THR A 175 6.00 -18.09 -17.70
C THR A 175 7.29 -18.52 -18.41
N GLU A 176 8.43 -17.93 -18.05
CA GLU A 176 9.76 -18.35 -18.52
C GLU A 176 10.71 -18.48 -17.32
N LEU A 177 11.51 -19.55 -17.28
CA LEU A 177 12.57 -19.72 -16.30
C LEU A 177 13.87 -19.14 -16.86
N ILE A 178 14.34 -18.02 -16.31
CA ILE A 178 15.68 -17.49 -16.57
C ILE A 178 16.37 -17.35 -15.22
N PRO A 179 17.50 -18.05 -14.97
CA PRO A 179 18.14 -18.03 -13.68
C PRO A 179 18.65 -16.63 -13.33
N HIS A 180 18.87 -16.40 -12.03
CA HIS A 180 19.53 -15.19 -11.55
C HIS A 180 20.91 -15.04 -12.22
N GLY A 181 21.24 -13.83 -12.66
CA GLY A 181 22.53 -13.52 -13.27
C GLY A 181 23.67 -13.45 -12.25
N ILE A 182 24.86 -13.92 -12.61
CA ILE A 182 26.05 -13.89 -11.75
C ILE A 182 27.29 -13.42 -12.52
N PRO A 183 28.29 -12.82 -11.86
CA PRO A 183 29.55 -12.48 -12.50
C PRO A 183 30.24 -13.71 -13.11
N ASP A 184 30.86 -13.55 -14.28
CA ASP A 184 31.65 -14.61 -14.90
C ASP A 184 33.07 -14.63 -14.29
N LEU A 185 33.24 -15.42 -13.24
CA LEU A 185 34.49 -15.52 -12.50
C LEU A 185 35.27 -16.78 -12.91
N PRO A 186 36.58 -16.67 -13.21
CA PRO A 186 37.40 -17.85 -13.46
C PRO A 186 37.61 -18.63 -12.15
N MET A 187 37.62 -19.96 -12.25
CA MET A 187 38.01 -20.82 -11.15
C MET A 187 39.54 -20.84 -11.05
N GLY A 188 40.10 -20.41 -9.92
CA GLY A 188 41.55 -20.33 -9.72
C GLY A 188 41.93 -19.16 -8.81
N GLU A 189 43.23 -18.97 -8.57
CA GLU A 189 43.80 -17.74 -7.99
C GLU A 189 43.31 -17.37 -6.56
N ARG A 190 42.64 -18.28 -5.85
CA ARG A 190 42.12 -18.04 -4.48
C ARG A 190 43.17 -17.44 -3.53
N GLU A 191 44.39 -17.99 -3.52
CA GLU A 191 45.47 -17.47 -2.67
C GLU A 191 45.92 -16.06 -3.06
N GLN A 192 45.84 -15.68 -4.35
CA GLN A 192 46.12 -14.31 -4.77
C GLN A 192 45.05 -13.36 -4.24
N HIS A 193 43.77 -13.75 -4.30
CA HIS A 193 42.69 -12.96 -3.72
C HIS A 193 42.79 -12.87 -2.19
N LYS A 194 43.14 -13.95 -1.49
CA LYS A 194 43.42 -13.93 -0.05
C LYS A 194 44.57 -12.98 0.30
N ALA A 195 45.62 -12.91 -0.52
CA ALA A 195 46.72 -11.98 -0.32
C ALA A 195 46.28 -10.51 -0.35
N THR A 196 45.29 -10.16 -1.19
CA THR A 196 44.75 -8.78 -1.23
C THR A 196 44.08 -8.34 0.07
N PHE A 197 43.64 -9.28 0.90
CA PHE A 197 43.02 -9.02 2.21
C PHE A 197 43.95 -9.34 3.39
N GLY A 198 45.21 -9.72 3.14
CA GLY A 198 46.17 -10.07 4.19
C GLY A 198 45.86 -11.40 4.91
N ILE A 199 45.09 -12.29 4.28
CA ILE A 199 44.64 -13.57 4.86
C ILE A 199 45.19 -14.79 4.10
N SER A 200 46.35 -14.65 3.46
CA SER A 200 47.02 -15.75 2.75
C SER A 200 47.24 -16.96 3.66
N GLY A 201 47.03 -18.16 3.13
CA GLY A 201 47.19 -19.41 3.88
C GLY A 201 46.11 -19.66 4.96
N ARG A 202 45.16 -18.74 5.17
CA ARG A 202 44.01 -18.94 6.07
C ARG A 202 42.88 -19.69 5.36
N ARG A 203 42.12 -20.48 6.11
CA ARG A 203 40.84 -21.06 5.65
C ARG A 203 39.74 -20.03 5.82
N VAL A 204 39.01 -19.70 4.75
CA VAL A 204 38.08 -18.56 4.75
C VAL A 204 36.62 -19.02 4.62
N LEU A 205 35.81 -18.71 5.62
CA LEU A 205 34.35 -18.76 5.56
C LEU A 205 33.83 -17.36 5.19
N LEU A 206 32.78 -17.29 4.37
CA LEU A 206 32.20 -16.01 3.93
C LEU A 206 30.67 -16.01 4.05
N THR A 207 30.15 -14.92 4.59
CA THR A 207 28.76 -14.47 4.42
C THR A 207 28.80 -13.04 3.92
N PHE A 208 27.95 -12.69 2.94
CA PHE A 208 27.82 -11.31 2.50
C PHE A 208 26.38 -10.92 2.21
N GLY A 209 26.10 -9.62 2.22
CA GLY A 209 24.80 -9.03 1.92
C GLY A 209 24.35 -8.03 2.98
N LEU A 210 23.08 -7.62 2.94
CA LEU A 210 22.50 -6.76 3.96
C LEU A 210 22.25 -7.56 5.24
N LEU A 211 22.80 -7.09 6.38
CA LEU A 211 22.64 -7.74 7.67
C LEU A 211 21.21 -7.51 8.21
N SER A 212 20.59 -8.58 8.70
CA SER A 212 19.30 -8.57 9.39
C SER A 212 19.18 -9.84 10.23
N PRO A 213 18.38 -9.86 11.31
CA PRO A 213 18.19 -11.05 12.14
C PRO A 213 17.83 -12.33 11.36
N LYS A 214 17.02 -12.19 10.30
CA LYS A 214 16.65 -13.31 9.42
C LYS A 214 17.84 -14.02 8.73
N LYS A 215 19.03 -13.40 8.69
CA LYS A 215 20.24 -13.97 8.07
C LYS A 215 20.88 -15.05 8.94
N GLY A 216 20.57 -15.13 10.24
CA GLY A 216 21.01 -16.20 11.14
C GLY A 216 22.52 -16.30 11.37
N ILE A 217 23.24 -15.17 11.33
CA ILE A 217 24.72 -15.15 11.43
C ILE A 217 25.18 -15.73 12.78
N GLU A 218 24.39 -15.54 13.84
CA GLU A 218 24.61 -16.09 15.18
C GLU A 218 24.79 -17.62 15.18
N THR A 219 24.11 -18.36 14.29
CA THR A 219 24.29 -19.82 14.16
C THR A 219 25.71 -20.17 13.72
N VAL A 220 26.30 -19.37 12.83
CA VAL A 220 27.69 -19.56 12.40
C VAL A 220 28.64 -19.21 13.54
N LEU A 221 28.42 -18.08 14.24
CA LEU A 221 29.26 -17.68 15.37
C LEU A 221 29.31 -18.77 16.44
N ARG A 222 28.17 -19.37 16.80
CA ARG A 222 28.09 -20.45 17.79
C ARG A 222 28.76 -21.75 17.36
N ALA A 223 28.90 -22.00 16.05
CA ALA A 223 29.61 -23.17 15.51
C ALA A 223 31.15 -23.00 15.50
N LEU A 224 31.65 -21.76 15.53
CA LEU A 224 33.09 -21.48 15.36
C LEU A 224 34.00 -21.90 16.51
N PRO A 225 33.63 -21.87 17.81
CA PRO A 225 34.57 -22.12 18.90
C PRO A 225 35.26 -23.49 18.82
N SER A 226 34.50 -24.55 18.51
CA SER A 226 35.03 -25.91 18.34
C SER A 226 35.92 -26.02 17.10
N LEU A 227 35.52 -25.37 16.00
CA LEU A 227 36.26 -25.37 14.73
C LEU A 227 37.58 -24.62 14.85
N VAL A 228 37.60 -23.46 15.50
CA VAL A 228 38.82 -22.66 15.71
C VAL A 228 39.84 -23.41 16.56
N GLY A 229 39.40 -24.14 17.58
CA GLY A 229 40.28 -25.00 18.38
C GLY A 229 41.01 -26.07 17.54
N ARG A 230 40.38 -26.55 16.46
CA ARG A 230 40.95 -27.54 15.54
C ARG A 230 41.66 -26.92 14.33
N PHE A 231 41.23 -25.74 13.89
CA PHE A 231 41.75 -25.00 12.74
C PHE A 231 42.10 -23.56 13.14
N PRO A 232 43.27 -23.33 13.77
CA PRO A 232 43.68 -21.99 14.23
C PRO A 232 43.90 -20.97 13.09
N ASP A 233 43.98 -21.43 11.84
CA ASP A 233 44.06 -20.59 10.65
C ASP A 233 42.68 -20.24 10.04
N LEU A 234 41.58 -20.68 10.66
CA LEU A 234 40.22 -20.37 10.21
C LEU A 234 39.90 -18.88 10.42
N ILE A 235 39.22 -18.28 9.45
CA ILE A 235 38.65 -16.94 9.56
C ILE A 235 37.25 -16.91 8.93
N TYR A 236 36.33 -16.20 9.58
CA TYR A 236 34.98 -15.95 9.10
C TYR A 236 34.82 -14.48 8.76
N LEU A 237 34.52 -14.19 7.50
CA LEU A 237 34.28 -12.85 6.98
C LEU A 237 32.78 -12.60 6.85
N VAL A 238 32.30 -11.53 7.48
CA VAL A 238 30.94 -11.02 7.34
C VAL A 238 31.00 -9.69 6.61
N VAL A 239 30.64 -9.67 5.33
CA VAL A 239 30.80 -8.51 4.44
C VAL A 239 29.45 -7.87 4.12
N GLY A 240 29.25 -6.63 4.54
CA GLY A 240 28.06 -5.85 4.19
C GLY A 240 27.61 -4.92 5.29
N VAL A 241 26.59 -4.12 4.99
CA VAL A 241 25.99 -3.13 5.89
C VAL A 241 24.67 -3.63 6.47
N THR A 242 24.24 -3.06 7.60
CA THR A 242 22.91 -3.36 8.16
C THR A 242 21.82 -2.91 7.18
N HIS A 243 20.77 -3.74 7.03
CA HIS A 243 19.65 -3.44 6.14
C HIS A 243 19.07 -2.05 6.45
N PRO A 244 18.87 -1.16 5.45
CA PRO A 244 18.47 0.22 5.70
C PRO A 244 17.23 0.37 6.60
N GLU A 245 16.24 -0.51 6.46
CA GLU A 245 15.04 -0.48 7.30
C GLU A 245 15.27 -0.92 8.73
N ILE A 246 16.16 -1.89 8.95
CA ILE A 246 16.56 -2.34 10.29
C ILE A 246 17.34 -1.22 10.96
N LYS A 247 18.29 -0.61 10.22
CA LYS A 247 19.06 0.55 10.67
C LYS A 247 18.19 1.74 11.05
N ARG A 248 17.07 1.95 10.33
CA ARG A 248 16.11 3.00 10.66
C ARG A 248 15.34 2.72 11.96
N ARG A 249 14.91 1.47 12.19
CA ARG A 249 14.08 1.11 13.35
C ARG A 249 14.88 0.95 14.64
N GLY A 250 16.10 0.41 14.56
CA GLY A 250 16.91 0.05 15.73
C GLY A 250 18.40 0.35 15.58
N GLY A 251 18.82 1.15 14.60
CA GLY A 251 20.24 1.48 14.41
C GLY A 251 21.11 0.26 14.06
N GLU A 252 22.32 0.20 14.61
CA GLU A 252 23.27 -0.91 14.41
C GLU A 252 23.16 -2.00 15.50
N GLU A 253 22.05 -2.04 16.26
CA GLU A 253 21.86 -2.96 17.40
C GLU A 253 22.16 -4.42 17.04
N TYR A 254 21.65 -4.91 15.91
CA TYR A 254 21.87 -6.30 15.49
C TYR A 254 23.35 -6.60 15.19
N ARG A 255 24.07 -5.70 14.50
CA ARG A 255 25.50 -5.88 14.24
C ARG A 255 26.28 -5.89 15.55
N HIS A 256 25.98 -4.94 16.44
CA HIS A 256 26.66 -4.85 17.72
C HIS A 256 26.42 -6.11 18.58
N ALA A 257 25.20 -6.67 18.54
CA ALA A 257 24.90 -7.94 19.20
C ALA A 257 25.75 -9.10 18.65
N LEU A 258 25.95 -9.18 17.33
CA LEU A 258 26.83 -10.19 16.71
C LEU A 258 28.29 -10.00 17.09
N GLU A 259 28.77 -8.75 17.16
CA GLU A 259 30.14 -8.43 17.60
C GLU A 259 30.36 -8.83 19.06
N CYS A 260 29.44 -8.45 19.96
CA CYS A 260 29.44 -8.84 21.37
C CYS A 260 29.38 -10.37 21.54
N GLU A 261 28.56 -11.06 20.76
CA GLU A 261 28.48 -12.53 20.80
C GLU A 261 29.81 -13.15 20.37
N ALA A 262 30.43 -12.67 19.29
CA ALA A 262 31.75 -13.12 18.84
C ALA A 262 32.84 -12.89 19.90
N GLU A 263 32.81 -11.74 20.59
CA GLU A 263 33.73 -11.47 21.71
C GLU A 263 33.50 -12.42 22.89
N SER A 264 32.23 -12.65 23.28
CA SER A 264 31.88 -13.54 24.39
C SER A 264 32.29 -15.00 24.15
N LEU A 265 32.35 -15.40 22.88
CA LEU A 265 32.78 -16.72 22.43
C LEU A 265 34.31 -16.80 22.20
N GLY A 266 35.07 -15.73 22.44
CA GLY A 266 36.53 -15.72 22.26
C GLY A 266 36.99 -15.72 20.80
N LEU A 267 36.17 -15.24 19.87
CA LEU A 267 36.39 -15.35 18.42
C LEU A 267 37.00 -14.10 17.77
N ARG A 268 37.51 -13.15 18.57
CA ARG A 268 37.98 -11.84 18.12
C ARG A 268 39.01 -11.90 16.97
N ASP A 269 39.91 -12.89 16.99
CA ASP A 269 40.97 -13.05 15.97
C ASP A 269 40.53 -13.91 14.77
N HIS A 270 39.28 -14.40 14.79
CA HIS A 270 38.73 -15.34 13.82
C HIS A 270 37.49 -14.83 13.11
N VAL A 271 36.86 -13.76 13.57
CA VAL A 271 35.67 -13.16 12.94
C VAL A 271 35.96 -11.72 12.54
N VAL A 272 35.70 -11.38 11.27
CA VAL A 272 35.90 -10.03 10.74
C VAL A 272 34.61 -9.51 10.14
N PHE A 273 34.05 -8.48 10.77
CA PHE A 273 32.94 -7.71 10.23
C PHE A 273 33.48 -6.58 9.34
N ARG A 274 33.06 -6.57 8.07
CA ARG A 274 33.36 -5.51 7.10
C ARG A 274 32.09 -4.71 6.84
N ASP A 275 31.90 -3.65 7.63
CA ASP A 275 30.74 -2.74 7.55
C ASP A 275 30.84 -1.76 6.37
N GLN A 276 30.82 -2.30 5.14
CA GLN A 276 30.92 -1.50 3.93
C GLN A 276 30.01 -2.08 2.83
N PHE A 277 29.40 -1.17 2.07
CA PHE A 277 28.74 -1.53 0.82
C PHE A 277 29.80 -1.54 -0.27
N VAL A 278 30.41 -2.71 -0.49
CA VAL A 278 31.52 -2.90 -1.43
C VAL A 278 31.05 -2.83 -2.89
N ASP A 279 31.93 -2.39 -3.78
CA ASP A 279 31.64 -2.41 -5.22
C ASP A 279 31.68 -3.83 -5.79
N ALA A 280 31.25 -3.99 -7.05
CA ALA A 280 31.17 -5.30 -7.69
C ALA A 280 32.54 -5.98 -7.82
N SER A 281 33.61 -5.23 -8.08
CA SER A 281 34.96 -5.79 -8.25
C SER A 281 35.52 -6.31 -6.92
N GLU A 282 35.30 -5.56 -5.84
CA GLU A 282 35.71 -5.93 -4.50
C GLU A 282 34.90 -7.11 -3.96
N LEU A 283 33.58 -7.13 -4.20
CA LEU A 283 32.73 -8.28 -3.87
C LEU A 283 33.22 -9.56 -4.56
N CYS A 284 33.58 -9.49 -5.84
CA CYS A 284 34.12 -10.63 -6.58
C CYS A 284 35.43 -11.15 -5.94
N ARG A 285 36.32 -10.25 -5.47
CA ARG A 285 37.53 -10.66 -4.75
C ARG A 285 37.22 -11.40 -3.46
N TYR A 286 36.26 -10.94 -2.65
CA TYR A 286 35.83 -11.66 -1.44
C TYR A 286 35.28 -13.05 -1.77
N LEU A 287 34.40 -13.11 -2.77
CA LEU A 287 33.79 -14.35 -3.26
C LEU A 287 34.82 -15.38 -3.75
N GLN A 288 35.86 -14.95 -4.45
CA GLN A 288 36.95 -15.82 -4.94
C GLN A 288 37.97 -16.17 -3.85
N ALA A 289 38.11 -15.35 -2.79
CA ALA A 289 38.96 -15.64 -1.64
C ALA A 289 38.36 -16.70 -0.70
N ALA A 290 37.03 -16.84 -0.69
CA ALA A 290 36.31 -17.77 0.19
C ALA A 290 36.57 -19.24 -0.17
N ASP A 291 36.81 -20.08 0.84
CA ASP A 291 36.84 -21.54 0.70
C ASP A 291 35.43 -22.12 0.81
N ILE A 292 34.64 -21.59 1.75
CA ILE A 292 33.25 -21.97 2.00
C ILE A 292 32.39 -20.71 2.12
N TYR A 293 31.28 -20.68 1.39
CA TYR A 293 30.25 -19.65 1.52
C TYR A 293 29.05 -20.20 2.30
N ILE A 294 28.51 -19.41 3.22
CA ILE A 294 27.46 -19.85 4.15
C ILE A 294 26.23 -18.94 4.06
N THR A 295 25.04 -19.53 3.95
CA THR A 295 23.75 -18.83 4.13
C THR A 295 22.93 -19.48 5.25
N PRO A 296 23.06 -18.99 6.50
CA PRO A 296 22.43 -19.59 7.68
C PRO A 296 21.02 -19.03 7.94
N TYR A 297 20.26 -18.78 6.89
CA TYR A 297 19.00 -18.02 6.98
C TYR A 297 17.97 -18.78 7.82
N LEU A 298 17.16 -18.06 8.58
CA LEU A 298 16.15 -18.65 9.47
C LEU A 298 14.78 -18.82 8.80
N ASP A 299 14.56 -18.11 7.69
CA ASP A 299 13.29 -18.09 6.97
C ASP A 299 13.32 -19.08 5.79
N GLU A 300 12.36 -20.01 5.75
CA GLU A 300 12.28 -21.01 4.67
C GLU A 300 11.77 -20.38 3.36
N ALA A 301 10.93 -19.34 3.44
CA ALA A 301 10.15 -18.79 2.34
C ALA A 301 10.94 -17.82 1.43
N GLN A 302 12.23 -18.08 1.21
CA GLN A 302 13.08 -17.28 0.31
C GLN A 302 13.11 -17.90 -1.10
N ILE A 303 12.32 -17.33 -2.02
CA ILE A 303 12.15 -17.87 -3.38
C ILE A 303 13.36 -17.67 -4.29
N THR A 304 14.18 -16.64 -4.04
CA THR A 304 15.41 -16.33 -4.81
C THR A 304 16.41 -15.59 -3.91
N SER A 305 17.70 -15.90 -4.02
CA SER A 305 18.77 -15.23 -3.28
C SER A 305 19.95 -14.91 -4.20
N GLY A 306 20.16 -13.62 -4.47
CA GLY A 306 21.28 -13.17 -5.29
C GLY A 306 22.64 -13.51 -4.65
N THR A 307 22.73 -13.51 -3.32
CA THR A 307 24.00 -13.79 -2.63
C THR A 307 24.40 -15.26 -2.77
N LEU A 308 23.42 -16.16 -2.64
CA LEU A 308 23.62 -17.59 -2.90
C LEU A 308 23.96 -17.85 -4.36
N ALA A 309 23.23 -17.23 -5.30
CA ALA A 309 23.49 -17.37 -6.73
C ALA A 309 24.94 -16.99 -7.07
N TYR A 310 25.42 -15.84 -6.57
CA TYR A 310 26.80 -15.38 -6.79
C TYR A 310 27.83 -16.37 -6.25
N ALA A 311 27.59 -16.94 -5.07
CA ALA A 311 28.48 -17.93 -4.47
C ALA A 311 28.58 -19.23 -5.27
N MET A 312 27.50 -19.66 -5.94
CA MET A 312 27.53 -20.85 -6.81
C MET A 312 28.56 -20.71 -7.93
N GLY A 313 28.80 -19.50 -8.44
CA GLY A 313 29.76 -19.21 -9.50
C GLY A 313 31.12 -18.71 -9.03
N SER A 314 31.35 -18.53 -7.73
CA SER A 314 32.62 -17.98 -7.22
C SER A 314 33.74 -19.00 -7.05
N GLY A 315 33.41 -20.29 -7.10
CA GLY A 315 34.35 -21.38 -6.82
C GLY A 315 34.51 -21.70 -5.34
N ALA A 316 33.67 -21.15 -4.45
CA ALA A 316 33.57 -21.55 -3.05
C ALA A 316 32.67 -22.80 -2.89
N ALA A 317 32.89 -23.59 -1.83
CA ALA A 317 31.93 -24.64 -1.47
C ALA A 317 30.75 -23.98 -0.76
N VAL A 318 29.51 -24.40 -1.06
CA VAL A 318 28.33 -23.70 -0.54
C VAL A 318 27.62 -24.55 0.52
N VAL A 319 27.34 -23.92 1.66
CA VAL A 319 26.63 -24.50 2.81
C VAL A 319 25.45 -23.60 3.16
N SER A 320 24.25 -24.14 3.32
CA SER A 320 23.05 -23.32 3.55
C SER A 320 22.02 -24.01 4.42
N THR A 321 21.14 -23.25 5.07
CA THR A 321 19.86 -23.78 5.53
C THR A 321 18.96 -24.13 4.34
N PRO A 322 17.98 -25.05 4.50
CA PRO A 322 17.18 -25.56 3.39
C PRO A 322 15.99 -24.63 3.07
N TYR A 323 16.23 -23.33 2.91
CA TYR A 323 15.23 -22.43 2.32
C TYR A 323 15.01 -22.79 0.85
N TRP A 324 13.85 -22.41 0.30
CA TRP A 324 13.38 -22.91 -1.00
C TRP A 324 14.42 -22.82 -2.13
N TYR A 325 15.02 -21.66 -2.33
CA TYR A 325 16.03 -21.48 -3.38
C TYR A 325 17.32 -22.27 -3.12
N ALA A 326 17.73 -22.43 -1.85
CA ALA A 326 18.87 -23.24 -1.47
C ALA A 326 18.66 -24.72 -1.77
N LYS A 327 17.47 -25.28 -1.45
CA LYS A 327 17.11 -26.66 -1.80
C LYS A 327 17.31 -26.93 -3.31
N GLU A 328 16.91 -25.98 -4.15
CA GLU A 328 17.01 -26.11 -5.60
C GLU A 328 18.46 -25.98 -6.10
N LEU A 329 19.19 -24.94 -5.68
CA LEU A 329 20.56 -24.68 -6.14
C LEU A 329 21.57 -25.72 -5.66
N LEU A 330 21.39 -26.27 -4.46
CA LEU A 330 22.33 -27.18 -3.81
C LEU A 330 22.00 -28.66 -4.04
N SER A 331 20.90 -28.96 -4.74
CA SER A 331 20.52 -30.33 -5.08
C SER A 331 21.59 -31.04 -5.93
N GLU A 332 21.50 -32.36 -6.04
CA GLU A 332 22.45 -33.18 -6.81
C GLU A 332 23.91 -33.03 -6.36
N GLY A 333 24.13 -32.74 -5.07
CA GLY A 333 25.46 -32.64 -4.47
C GLY A 333 26.24 -31.41 -4.91
N ARG A 334 25.53 -30.30 -5.22
CA ARG A 334 26.11 -28.98 -5.53
C ARG A 334 26.48 -28.16 -4.28
N GLY A 335 26.11 -28.64 -3.10
CA GLY A 335 26.59 -28.13 -1.82
C GLY A 335 26.06 -28.97 -0.65
N ARG A 336 26.01 -28.37 0.54
CA ARG A 336 25.48 -29.03 1.75
C ARG A 336 24.37 -28.19 2.39
N LEU A 337 23.38 -28.90 2.93
CA LEU A 337 22.28 -28.31 3.68
C LEU A 337 22.38 -28.69 5.16
N PHE A 338 22.00 -27.78 6.05
CA PHE A 338 21.90 -28.01 7.49
C PHE A 338 20.61 -27.39 8.06
N GLY A 339 20.09 -27.89 9.19
CA GLY A 339 18.84 -27.45 9.79
C GLY A 339 18.84 -25.98 10.19
N PHE A 340 17.66 -25.36 10.20
CA PHE A 340 17.49 -23.98 10.65
C PHE A 340 17.92 -23.85 12.11
N GLY A 341 18.93 -23.00 12.37
CA GLY A 341 19.49 -22.82 13.72
C GLY A 341 20.31 -24.01 14.25
N ASP A 342 20.56 -25.04 13.45
CA ASP A 342 21.26 -26.26 13.88
C ASP A 342 22.79 -26.06 13.88
N VAL A 343 23.31 -25.66 15.05
CA VAL A 343 24.74 -25.40 15.27
C VAL A 343 25.58 -26.66 15.14
N ASP A 344 25.11 -27.80 15.65
CA ASP A 344 25.87 -29.04 15.69
C ASP A 344 26.02 -29.63 14.29
N GLN A 345 24.93 -29.65 13.52
CA GLN A 345 24.98 -30.12 12.13
C GLN A 345 25.85 -29.20 11.26
N LEU A 346 25.74 -27.88 11.44
CA LEU A 346 26.61 -26.92 10.75
C LEU A 346 28.09 -27.19 11.10
N THR A 347 28.40 -27.37 12.39
CA THR A 347 29.76 -27.66 12.87
C THR A 347 30.33 -28.91 12.20
N GLY A 348 29.58 -30.02 12.20
CA GLY A 348 30.03 -31.27 11.59
C GLY A 348 30.25 -31.18 10.07
N ILE A 349 29.39 -30.42 9.36
CA ILE A 349 29.55 -30.17 7.92
C ILE A 349 30.80 -29.34 7.66
N LEU A 350 30.99 -28.23 8.39
CA LEU A 350 32.16 -27.37 8.24
C LEU A 350 33.44 -28.12 8.56
N GLU A 351 33.47 -28.87 9.66
CA GLU A 351 34.62 -29.69 10.03
C GLU A 351 35.00 -30.68 8.92
N THR A 352 34.01 -31.39 8.37
CA THR A 352 34.23 -32.31 7.24
C THR A 352 34.83 -31.60 6.03
N LEU A 353 34.28 -30.45 5.64
CA LEU A 353 34.75 -29.68 4.47
C LEU A 353 36.10 -29.00 4.68
N LEU A 354 36.47 -28.68 5.93
CA LEU A 354 37.76 -28.10 6.28
C LEU A 354 38.88 -29.16 6.34
N LEU A 355 38.53 -30.42 6.65
CA LEU A 355 39.44 -31.58 6.64
C LEU A 355 39.60 -32.19 5.25
N ASP A 356 38.50 -32.47 4.58
CA ASP A 356 38.48 -33.18 3.31
C ASP A 356 38.49 -32.21 2.12
N GLY A 357 39.70 -31.88 1.68
CA GLY A 357 39.92 -31.06 0.50
C GLY A 357 39.37 -31.66 -0.80
N VAL A 358 39.24 -33.00 -0.89
CA VAL A 358 38.70 -33.69 -2.07
C VAL A 358 37.20 -33.46 -2.15
N GLU A 359 36.48 -33.70 -1.06
CA GLU A 359 35.04 -33.48 -0.99
C GLU A 359 34.68 -31.99 -1.19
N ARG A 360 35.44 -31.08 -0.55
CA ARG A 360 35.27 -29.64 -0.78
C ARG A 360 35.45 -29.27 -2.26
N THR A 361 36.49 -29.79 -2.91
CA THR A 361 36.74 -29.52 -4.34
C THR A 361 35.65 -30.11 -5.23
N ARG A 362 35.09 -31.28 -4.86
CA ARG A 362 33.98 -31.90 -5.58
C ARG A 362 32.75 -31.00 -5.57
N LEU A 363 32.37 -30.47 -4.40
CA LEU A 363 31.25 -29.53 -4.26
C LEU A 363 31.49 -28.24 -5.05
N GLN A 364 32.69 -27.66 -4.94
CA GLN A 364 33.08 -26.44 -5.67
C GLN A 364 32.92 -26.61 -7.18
N ARG A 365 33.42 -27.72 -7.74
CA ARG A 365 33.31 -28.00 -9.18
C ARG A 365 31.86 -28.22 -9.62
N ALA A 366 31.06 -28.93 -8.81
CA ALA A 366 29.66 -29.18 -9.12
C ALA A 366 28.84 -27.88 -9.13
N ALA A 367 29.00 -27.02 -8.11
CA ALA A 367 28.36 -25.70 -8.04
C ALA A 367 28.77 -24.82 -9.24
N TYR A 368 30.08 -24.71 -9.48
CA TYR A 368 30.64 -23.89 -10.55
C TYR A 368 30.15 -24.32 -11.94
N ALA A 369 30.14 -25.63 -12.22
CA ALA A 369 29.67 -26.16 -13.49
C ALA A 369 28.19 -25.84 -13.74
N PHE A 370 27.34 -25.98 -12.72
CA PHE A 370 25.93 -25.61 -12.80
C PHE A 370 25.74 -24.11 -13.03
N ALA A 371 26.53 -23.29 -12.32
CA ALA A 371 26.42 -21.84 -12.34
C ALA A 371 26.84 -21.20 -13.68
N ARG A 372 27.51 -21.95 -14.59
CA ARG A 372 27.93 -21.43 -15.91
C ARG A 372 26.76 -20.91 -16.77
N LYS A 373 25.57 -21.50 -16.65
CA LYS A 373 24.36 -21.03 -17.35
C LYS A 373 23.74 -19.78 -16.71
N MET A 374 24.17 -19.44 -15.51
CA MET A 374 23.68 -18.31 -14.71
C MET A 374 24.55 -17.06 -14.92
N THR A 375 25.65 -17.13 -15.67
CA THR A 375 26.51 -15.96 -15.85
C THR A 375 25.77 -14.84 -16.57
N TRP A 376 26.07 -13.59 -16.24
CA TRP A 376 25.47 -12.43 -16.86
C TRP A 376 25.49 -12.49 -18.40
N PRO A 377 26.58 -12.89 -19.09
CA PRO A 377 26.56 -13.12 -20.53
C PRO A 377 25.48 -14.12 -20.98
N ALA A 378 25.36 -15.29 -20.32
CA ALA A 378 24.37 -16.31 -20.67
C ALA A 378 22.93 -15.84 -20.41
N VAL A 379 22.71 -15.13 -19.29
CA VAL A 379 21.41 -14.53 -18.93
C VAL A 379 21.03 -13.43 -19.92
N GLY A 380 21.97 -12.54 -20.28
CA GLY A 380 21.75 -11.50 -21.28
C GLY A 380 21.33 -12.09 -22.63
N GLU A 381 22.00 -13.16 -23.08
CA GLU A 381 21.57 -13.87 -24.28
C GLU A 381 20.18 -14.49 -24.16
N ALA A 382 19.82 -15.02 -22.98
CA ALA A 382 18.49 -15.59 -22.74
C ALA A 382 17.40 -14.52 -22.83
N TYR A 383 17.60 -13.34 -22.22
CA TYR A 383 16.69 -12.20 -22.35
C TYR A 383 16.59 -11.70 -23.79
N VAL A 384 17.70 -11.62 -24.54
CA VAL A 384 17.67 -11.22 -25.96
C VAL A 384 16.92 -12.26 -26.82
N ARG A 385 17.09 -13.56 -26.55
CA ARG A 385 16.33 -14.62 -27.23
C ARG A 385 14.84 -14.51 -26.92
N LEU A 386 14.47 -14.30 -25.65
CA LEU A 386 13.09 -14.11 -25.22
C LEU A 386 12.47 -12.89 -25.88
N ALA A 387 13.17 -11.75 -25.86
CA ALA A 387 12.73 -10.50 -26.49
C ALA A 387 12.44 -10.68 -27.99
N ARG A 388 13.33 -11.37 -28.71
CA ARG A 388 13.13 -11.66 -30.14
C ARG A 388 11.95 -12.60 -30.39
N ARG A 389 11.75 -13.60 -29.52
CA ARG A 389 10.62 -14.54 -29.58
C ARG A 389 9.30 -13.78 -29.42
N VAL A 390 9.17 -13.04 -28.33
CA VAL A 390 8.01 -12.21 -28.01
C VAL A 390 7.69 -11.20 -29.12
N LEU A 391 8.69 -10.50 -29.65
CA LEU A 391 8.47 -9.54 -30.74
C LEU A 391 8.15 -10.20 -32.10
N GLY A 392 8.47 -11.48 -32.27
CA GLY A 392 8.18 -12.26 -33.48
C GLY A 392 6.83 -12.99 -33.44
N GLU A 393 6.25 -13.18 -32.27
CA GLU A 393 4.90 -13.77 -32.10
C GLU A 393 3.83 -12.81 -32.66
N ALA A 394 2.81 -13.34 -33.34
CA ALA A 394 1.66 -12.53 -33.75
C ALA A 394 1.02 -11.91 -32.51
N ALA A 395 0.72 -10.60 -32.55
CA ALA A 395 0.06 -9.95 -31.42
C ALA A 395 -1.31 -10.61 -31.23
N ALA A 396 -1.49 -11.34 -30.13
CA ALA A 396 -2.82 -11.74 -29.72
C ALA A 396 -3.62 -10.46 -29.43
N PRO A 397 -4.90 -10.36 -29.84
CA PRO A 397 -5.76 -9.27 -29.44
C PRO A 397 -5.99 -9.39 -27.92
N LYS A 398 -5.10 -8.77 -27.13
CA LYS A 398 -5.33 -8.59 -25.70
C LYS A 398 -6.43 -7.53 -25.56
N PRO A 399 -7.52 -7.79 -24.83
CA PRO A 399 -8.55 -6.79 -24.61
C PRO A 399 -7.87 -5.56 -23.99
N ARG A 400 -7.90 -4.45 -24.74
CA ARG A 400 -7.59 -3.15 -24.17
C ARG A 400 -8.77 -2.83 -23.25
N VAL A 401 -8.66 -3.24 -22.00
CA VAL A 401 -9.51 -2.68 -20.94
C VAL A 401 -9.21 -1.19 -20.98
N ALA A 402 -10.21 -0.39 -21.33
CA ALA A 402 -10.09 1.07 -21.24
C ALA A 402 -9.62 1.36 -19.80
N PRO A 403 -8.61 2.22 -19.61
CA PRO A 403 -8.18 2.55 -18.26
C PRO A 403 -9.42 3.03 -17.51
N GLU A 404 -9.74 2.30 -16.43
CA GLU A 404 -10.69 2.78 -15.45
C GLU A 404 -10.29 4.22 -15.09
N PRO A 405 -11.22 5.20 -15.16
CA PRO A 405 -10.86 6.58 -14.86
C PRO A 405 -10.24 6.60 -13.45
N SER A 406 -8.96 6.97 -13.40
CA SER A 406 -8.21 7.07 -12.15
C SER A 406 -8.85 8.16 -11.31
N LEU A 407 -9.10 7.88 -10.04
CA LEU A 407 -9.48 8.91 -9.07
C LEU A 407 -8.51 10.11 -9.16
N PRO A 408 -9.02 11.35 -9.10
CA PRO A 408 -8.16 12.52 -9.00
C PRO A 408 -7.21 12.44 -7.81
N GLU A 409 -6.04 13.06 -7.93
CA GLU A 409 -5.12 13.21 -6.81
C GLU A 409 -5.77 14.07 -5.70
N LEU A 410 -5.56 13.70 -4.43
CA LEU A 410 -6.00 14.50 -3.30
C LEU A 410 -5.23 15.83 -3.27
N ARG A 411 -5.95 16.91 -3.56
CA ARG A 411 -5.41 18.26 -3.72
C ARG A 411 -6.19 19.25 -2.87
N LEU A 412 -5.55 19.79 -1.84
CA LEU A 412 -6.18 20.68 -0.84
C LEU A 412 -6.00 22.18 -1.17
N GLU A 413 -5.42 22.53 -2.30
CA GLU A 413 -5.04 23.92 -2.62
C GLU A 413 -6.24 24.88 -2.62
N HIS A 414 -7.40 24.43 -3.10
CA HIS A 414 -8.59 25.29 -3.05
C HIS A 414 -9.17 25.40 -1.65
N LEU A 415 -9.20 24.31 -0.88
CA LEU A 415 -9.60 24.35 0.54
C LEU A 415 -8.70 25.33 1.31
N ILE A 416 -7.38 25.24 1.12
CA ILE A 416 -6.41 26.16 1.73
C ILE A 416 -6.65 27.61 1.26
N ARG A 417 -6.99 27.82 -0.02
CA ARG A 417 -7.32 29.15 -0.56
C ARG A 417 -8.57 29.75 0.08
N MET A 418 -9.55 28.91 0.42
CA MET A 418 -10.82 29.30 1.05
C MET A 418 -10.73 29.47 2.57
N THR A 419 -9.61 29.08 3.18
CA THR A 419 -9.39 29.13 4.63
C THR A 419 -8.38 30.21 5.00
N ASP A 420 -8.74 31.05 5.96
CA ASP A 420 -7.82 32.02 6.56
C ASP A 420 -7.48 31.65 8.02
N ASP A 421 -6.96 32.60 8.79
CA ASP A 421 -6.60 32.42 10.20
C ASP A 421 -7.81 32.25 11.13
N THR A 422 -9.03 32.42 10.62
CA THR A 422 -10.29 32.30 11.38
C THR A 422 -11.00 31.00 11.06
N GLY A 423 -11.18 30.66 9.79
CA GLY A 423 -11.96 29.50 9.37
C GLY A 423 -12.16 29.42 7.86
N LEU A 424 -13.02 28.49 7.44
CA LEU A 424 -13.43 28.31 6.05
C LEU A 424 -14.50 29.33 5.65
N LEU A 425 -14.22 30.14 4.63
CA LEU A 425 -15.16 31.10 4.05
C LEU A 425 -16.26 30.40 3.26
N GLN A 426 -17.52 30.82 3.42
CA GLN A 426 -18.68 30.10 2.86
C GLN A 426 -18.70 30.06 1.32
N HIS A 427 -18.42 31.19 0.68
CA HIS A 427 -18.67 31.39 -0.75
C HIS A 427 -17.42 31.81 -1.51
N ALA A 428 -17.36 31.47 -2.78
CA ALA A 428 -16.41 32.01 -3.74
C ALA A 428 -17.15 32.60 -4.95
N ILE A 429 -16.56 33.61 -5.58
CA ILE A 429 -16.95 34.01 -6.94
C ILE A 429 -15.93 33.37 -7.87
N HIS A 430 -16.39 32.47 -8.72
CA HIS A 430 -15.51 31.53 -9.41
C HIS A 430 -14.63 30.79 -8.38
N SER A 431 -13.30 30.86 -8.50
CA SER A 431 -12.36 30.23 -7.57
C SER A 431 -11.81 31.18 -6.49
N VAL A 432 -12.33 32.40 -6.37
CA VAL A 432 -11.82 33.44 -5.47
C VAL A 432 -12.74 33.58 -4.26
N PRO A 433 -12.24 33.46 -3.00
CA PRO A 433 -13.07 33.58 -1.81
C PRO A 433 -13.83 34.91 -1.75
N ASP A 434 -15.14 34.85 -1.52
CA ASP A 434 -16.01 36.01 -1.45
C ASP A 434 -16.10 36.58 -0.03
N ARG A 435 -15.22 37.53 0.25
CA ARG A 435 -15.10 38.23 1.54
C ARG A 435 -16.26 39.17 1.88
N ARG A 436 -17.29 39.27 1.02
CA ARG A 436 -18.54 39.95 1.38
C ARG A 436 -19.39 39.09 2.31
N HIS A 437 -19.15 37.78 2.30
CA HIS A 437 -19.70 36.81 3.22
C HIS A 437 -18.62 36.39 4.22
N GLY A 438 -19.02 35.72 5.29
CA GLY A 438 -18.09 35.22 6.31
C GLY A 438 -18.07 33.71 6.35
N TYR A 439 -18.28 33.16 7.54
CA TYR A 439 -18.04 31.77 7.89
C TYR A 439 -19.32 31.16 8.45
N CYS A 440 -19.46 29.84 8.36
CA CYS A 440 -20.50 29.12 9.08
C CYS A 440 -19.97 27.86 9.77
N VAL A 441 -20.70 27.40 10.78
CA VAL A 441 -20.38 26.15 11.50
C VAL A 441 -20.54 24.96 10.56
N ASP A 442 -21.52 24.98 9.66
CA ASP A 442 -21.75 23.88 8.71
C ASP A 442 -20.52 23.58 7.83
N ASP A 443 -19.89 24.61 7.27
CA ASP A 443 -18.72 24.50 6.41
C ASP A 443 -17.45 24.18 7.20
N ASN A 444 -17.25 24.82 8.36
CA ASN A 444 -16.08 24.56 9.19
C ASN A 444 -16.11 23.15 9.81
N ALA A 445 -17.29 22.63 10.16
CA ALA A 445 -17.44 21.26 10.61
C ALA A 445 -17.09 20.25 9.51
N ARG A 446 -17.59 20.45 8.28
CA ARG A 446 -17.23 19.60 7.13
C ARG A 446 -15.74 19.74 6.75
N GLY A 447 -15.20 20.95 6.81
CA GLY A 447 -13.78 21.22 6.63
C GLY A 447 -12.90 20.49 7.64
N LEU A 448 -13.34 20.42 8.91
CA LEU A 448 -12.66 19.65 9.96
C LEU A 448 -12.65 18.15 9.66
N LEU A 449 -13.77 17.58 9.17
CA LEU A 449 -13.81 16.19 8.73
C LEU A 449 -12.82 15.91 7.59
N VAL A 450 -12.79 16.77 6.58
CA VAL A 450 -11.82 16.67 5.46
C VAL A 450 -10.38 16.74 5.98
N ALA A 451 -10.08 17.68 6.87
CA ALA A 451 -8.73 17.87 7.40
C ALA A 451 -8.26 16.65 8.23
N LEU A 452 -9.14 16.10 9.08
CA LEU A 452 -8.86 14.89 9.85
C LEU A 452 -8.63 13.66 8.96
N GLN A 453 -9.45 13.47 7.94
CA GLN A 453 -9.28 12.37 6.99
C GLN A 453 -8.03 12.54 6.13
N SER A 454 -7.77 13.76 5.65
CA SER A 454 -6.56 14.06 4.86
C SER A 454 -5.28 13.83 5.66
N GLU A 455 -5.27 14.20 6.94
CA GLU A 455 -4.14 13.93 7.85
C GLU A 455 -3.85 12.43 7.97
N ARG A 456 -4.87 11.57 7.95
CA ARG A 456 -4.68 10.12 8.00
C ARG A 456 -4.07 9.56 6.71
N VAL A 457 -4.42 10.14 5.56
CA VAL A 457 -3.92 9.71 4.24
C VAL A 457 -2.50 10.23 3.98
N ALA A 458 -2.27 11.52 4.24
CA ALA A 458 -1.00 12.20 3.99
C ALA A 458 -0.74 13.27 5.07
N PRO A 459 -0.15 12.89 6.22
CA PRO A 459 0.16 13.83 7.30
C PRO A 459 1.02 15.00 6.83
N SER A 460 0.65 16.23 7.20
CA SER A 460 1.39 17.43 6.82
C SER A 460 1.21 18.57 7.83
N ALA A 461 2.10 19.57 7.79
CA ALA A 461 1.95 20.77 8.62
C ALA A 461 0.70 21.57 8.21
N GLU A 462 0.30 21.48 6.94
CA GLU A 462 -0.88 22.12 6.38
C GLU A 462 -2.18 21.51 6.94
N THR A 463 -2.32 20.19 6.91
CA THR A 463 -3.50 19.48 7.43
C THR A 463 -3.66 19.67 8.93
N GLN A 464 -2.57 19.63 9.71
CA GLN A 464 -2.59 19.97 11.15
C GLN A 464 -3.07 21.41 11.40
N ARG A 465 -2.60 22.38 10.61
CA ARG A 465 -3.05 23.77 10.70
C ARG A 465 -4.55 23.90 10.39
N LEU A 466 -5.05 23.19 9.38
CA LEU A 466 -6.49 23.19 9.06
C LEU A 466 -7.32 22.60 10.21
N ILE A 467 -6.90 21.46 10.79
CA ILE A 467 -7.56 20.86 11.96
C ILE A 467 -7.66 21.88 13.11
N THR A 468 -6.54 22.50 13.47
CA THR A 468 -6.52 23.50 14.55
C THR A 468 -7.43 24.70 14.24
N THR A 469 -7.42 25.19 13.00
CA THR A 469 -8.21 26.35 12.58
C THR A 469 -9.70 26.06 12.70
N TYR A 470 -10.17 24.95 12.13
CA TYR A 470 -11.58 24.61 12.13
C TYR A 470 -12.08 24.22 13.52
N LEU A 471 -11.29 23.48 14.31
CA LEU A 471 -11.66 23.17 15.70
C LEU A 471 -11.75 24.44 16.55
N SER A 472 -10.81 25.37 16.38
CA SER A 472 -10.85 26.66 17.07
C SER A 472 -12.07 27.51 16.67
N TYR A 473 -12.44 27.51 15.39
CA TYR A 473 -13.66 28.16 14.92
C TYR A 473 -14.92 27.57 15.58
N LEU A 474 -15.04 26.24 15.61
CA LEU A 474 -16.16 25.56 16.27
C LEU A 474 -16.21 25.90 17.76
N HIS A 475 -15.05 25.91 18.43
CA HIS A 475 -14.96 26.27 19.85
C HIS A 475 -15.43 27.71 20.10
N HIS A 476 -14.98 28.66 19.29
CA HIS A 476 -15.39 30.05 19.40
C HIS A 476 -16.89 30.25 19.11
N SER A 477 -17.45 29.42 18.23
CA SER A 477 -18.86 29.48 17.84
C SER A 477 -19.79 28.79 18.85
N GLN A 478 -19.26 27.93 19.75
CA GLN A 478 -20.08 27.22 20.74
C GLN A 478 -20.46 28.15 21.91
N ARG A 479 -21.74 28.12 22.25
CA ARG A 479 -22.35 28.85 23.37
C ARG A 479 -22.21 28.05 24.67
N GLU A 480 -22.37 28.72 25.80
CA GLU A 480 -22.32 28.08 27.13
C GLU A 480 -23.41 27.00 27.31
N ASP A 481 -24.56 27.15 26.64
CA ASP A 481 -25.66 26.18 26.66
C ASP A 481 -25.46 25.00 25.71
N GLY A 482 -24.31 24.90 25.01
CA GLY A 482 -23.98 23.83 24.08
C GLY A 482 -24.42 24.09 22.63
N HIS A 483 -25.29 25.08 22.37
CA HIS A 483 -25.67 25.48 21.01
C HIS A 483 -24.52 26.19 20.28
N PHE A 484 -24.70 26.49 18.99
CA PHE A 484 -23.68 27.14 18.16
C PHE A 484 -24.20 28.42 17.48
N HIS A 485 -23.43 29.49 17.51
CA HIS A 485 -23.65 30.61 16.59
C HIS A 485 -23.27 30.16 15.18
N ASN A 486 -24.27 29.86 14.34
CA ASN A 486 -23.96 29.27 13.03
C ASN A 486 -23.13 30.23 12.18
N PHE A 487 -23.55 31.49 12.06
CA PHE A 487 -22.94 32.45 11.16
C PHE A 487 -22.00 33.43 11.86
N MET A 488 -20.85 33.67 11.23
CA MET A 488 -19.93 34.75 11.56
C MET A 488 -19.73 35.62 10.31
N ASP A 489 -19.78 36.94 10.44
CA ASP A 489 -19.47 37.82 9.31
C ASP A 489 -17.95 37.92 9.03
N TYR A 490 -17.55 38.50 7.90
CA TYR A 490 -16.13 38.66 7.55
C TYR A 490 -15.36 39.58 8.53
N ARG A 491 -16.07 40.38 9.33
CA ARG A 491 -15.49 41.22 10.39
C ARG A 491 -15.34 40.46 11.71
N ARG A 492 -15.60 39.15 11.70
CA ARG A 492 -15.51 38.23 12.84
C ARG A 492 -16.55 38.49 13.94
N ASN A 493 -17.71 39.04 13.57
CA ASN A 493 -18.84 39.15 14.48
C ASN A 493 -19.76 37.94 14.34
N LEU A 494 -19.92 37.20 15.43
CA LEU A 494 -20.94 36.17 15.54
C LEU A 494 -22.34 36.79 15.38
N GLN A 495 -23.13 36.25 14.48
CA GLN A 495 -24.48 36.73 14.23
C GLN A 495 -25.46 36.11 15.24
N PRO A 496 -26.38 36.90 15.81
CA PRO A 496 -27.43 36.37 16.66
C PRO A 496 -28.44 35.60 15.83
N GLY A 497 -28.87 34.43 16.33
CA GLY A 497 -29.84 33.57 15.66
C GLY A 497 -29.96 32.21 16.35
N GLN A 498 -31.07 31.52 16.13
CA GLN A 498 -31.23 30.14 16.60
C GLN A 498 -30.49 29.20 15.65
N SER A 499 -29.66 28.30 16.20
CA SER A 499 -28.97 27.26 15.43
C SER A 499 -29.98 26.27 14.87
N SER A 500 -29.81 25.83 13.63
CA SER A 500 -30.54 24.67 13.09
C SER A 500 -30.02 23.38 13.74
N GLU A 501 -30.85 22.33 13.75
CA GLU A 501 -30.41 21.00 14.17
C GLU A 501 -29.34 20.43 13.24
N ASP A 502 -29.37 20.79 11.96
CA ASP A 502 -28.30 20.46 11.00
C ASP A 502 -26.95 21.02 11.45
N CYS A 503 -26.91 22.30 11.86
CA CYS A 503 -25.70 22.95 12.35
C CYS A 503 -25.14 22.23 13.60
N VAL A 504 -26.01 21.91 14.57
CA VAL A 504 -25.62 21.14 15.76
C VAL A 504 -25.14 19.74 15.39
N GLY A 505 -25.85 19.05 14.49
CA GLY A 505 -25.51 17.71 14.03
C GLY A 505 -24.18 17.66 13.29
N ARG A 506 -23.88 18.62 12.40
CA ARG A 506 -22.58 18.73 11.72
C ARG A 506 -21.46 18.99 12.72
N ALA A 507 -21.68 19.88 13.70
CA ALA A 507 -20.71 20.11 14.77
C ALA A 507 -20.45 18.85 15.58
N LEU A 508 -21.50 18.12 16.01
CA LEU A 508 -21.35 16.83 16.69
C LEU A 508 -20.57 15.82 15.85
N TRP A 509 -20.83 15.75 14.54
CA TRP A 509 -20.11 14.86 13.64
C TRP A 509 -18.61 15.17 13.59
N ALA A 510 -18.27 16.44 13.39
CA ALA A 510 -16.88 16.89 13.37
C ALA A 510 -16.18 16.68 14.72
N LEU A 511 -16.84 16.97 15.83
CA LEU A 511 -16.30 16.79 17.18
C LEU A 511 -16.08 15.31 17.52
N GLY A 512 -17.06 14.44 17.24
CA GLY A 512 -16.92 12.99 17.45
C GLY A 512 -15.79 12.39 16.60
N ALA A 513 -15.66 12.84 15.36
CA ALA A 513 -14.52 12.47 14.51
C ALA A 513 -13.19 12.99 15.04
N THR A 514 -13.15 14.20 15.61
CA THR A 514 -11.94 14.78 16.22
C THR A 514 -11.49 13.97 17.44
N VAL A 515 -12.42 13.59 18.34
CA VAL A 515 -12.12 12.71 19.48
C VAL A 515 -11.51 11.39 19.00
N ARG A 516 -12.02 10.84 17.90
CA ARG A 516 -11.55 9.58 17.32
C ARG A 516 -10.21 9.66 16.60
N TRP A 517 -9.96 10.73 15.83
CA TRP A 517 -8.89 10.74 14.83
C TRP A 517 -7.81 11.79 15.03
N ALA A 518 -8.01 12.80 15.88
CA ALA A 518 -6.97 13.80 16.10
C ALA A 518 -5.71 13.17 16.71
N SER A 519 -4.55 13.55 16.19
CA SER A 519 -3.24 13.00 16.56
C SER A 519 -2.70 13.55 17.89
N ASP A 520 -3.19 14.71 18.33
CA ASP A 520 -2.74 15.38 19.55
C ASP A 520 -3.80 15.36 20.66
N ASP A 521 -3.34 15.35 21.92
CA ASP A 521 -4.22 15.30 23.09
C ASP A 521 -5.05 16.57 23.27
N GLY A 522 -4.52 17.73 22.90
CA GLY A 522 -5.20 19.03 23.08
C GLY A 522 -6.49 19.10 22.27
N SER A 523 -6.40 18.77 20.99
CA SER A 523 -7.56 18.72 20.09
C SER A 523 -8.59 17.69 20.55
N ARG A 524 -8.16 16.50 20.99
CA ARG A 524 -9.06 15.45 21.50
C ARG A 524 -9.81 15.87 22.76
N LEU A 525 -9.11 16.44 23.74
CA LEU A 525 -9.70 16.89 25.00
C LEU A 525 -10.69 18.03 24.77
N LEU A 526 -10.31 19.03 23.96
CA LEU A 526 -11.19 20.14 23.62
C LEU A 526 -12.46 19.65 22.90
N ALA A 527 -12.30 18.78 21.90
CA ALA A 527 -13.42 18.24 21.16
C ALA A 527 -14.37 17.44 22.06
N ARG A 528 -13.84 16.67 23.03
CA ARG A 528 -14.63 15.95 24.03
C ARG A 528 -15.46 16.91 24.89
N GLU A 529 -14.85 17.95 25.44
CA GLU A 529 -15.55 18.95 26.27
C GLU A 529 -16.68 19.66 25.51
N MET A 530 -16.46 19.96 24.23
CA MET A 530 -17.47 20.55 23.36
C MET A 530 -18.58 19.56 23.02
N PHE A 531 -18.23 18.30 22.73
CA PHE A 531 -19.17 17.23 22.42
C PHE A 531 -20.10 16.94 23.61
N ASP A 532 -19.53 16.84 24.81
CA ASP A 532 -20.27 16.58 26.05
C ASP A 532 -21.25 17.72 26.39
N ARG A 533 -20.96 18.96 25.99
CA ARG A 533 -21.92 20.08 26.07
C ARG A 533 -23.04 19.94 25.04
N ALA A 534 -22.68 19.72 23.78
CA ALA A 534 -23.63 19.68 22.66
C ALA A 534 -24.60 18.48 22.72
N ILE A 535 -24.17 17.33 23.25
CA ILE A 535 -25.03 16.13 23.35
C ILE A 535 -26.18 16.30 24.35
N THR A 536 -26.11 17.27 25.27
CA THR A 536 -27.16 17.52 26.27
C THR A 536 -28.32 18.37 25.75
N LEU A 537 -28.23 18.84 24.51
CA LEU A 537 -29.23 19.72 23.92
C LEU A 537 -30.58 19.00 23.70
N PRO A 538 -31.72 19.66 24.00
CA PRO A 538 -33.03 19.14 23.66
C PRO A 538 -33.25 19.29 22.14
N LEU A 539 -33.06 18.21 21.39
CA LEU A 539 -33.29 18.17 19.94
C LEU A 539 -34.78 18.00 19.63
N GLY A 540 -35.28 18.69 18.60
CA GLY A 540 -36.64 18.57 18.07
C GLY A 540 -36.83 17.42 17.08
N PHE A 541 -35.77 16.63 16.84
CA PHE A 541 -35.74 15.42 16.02
C PHE A 541 -36.07 15.66 14.53
N VAL A 542 -35.43 16.68 13.93
CA VAL A 542 -35.49 16.91 12.48
C VAL A 542 -34.65 15.84 11.76
N PRO A 543 -35.13 15.21 10.66
CA PRO A 543 -34.47 14.04 10.08
C PRO A 543 -32.97 14.19 9.76
N ARG A 544 -32.55 15.29 9.11
CA ARG A 544 -31.12 15.53 8.80
C ARG A 544 -30.31 15.78 10.07
N GLY A 545 -30.84 16.59 11.00
CA GLY A 545 -30.25 16.78 12.33
C GLY A 545 -30.01 15.47 13.08
N CYS A 546 -31.01 14.58 13.11
CA CYS A 546 -30.88 13.23 13.68
C CYS A 546 -29.79 12.41 12.98
N ALA A 547 -29.80 12.37 11.64
CA ALA A 547 -28.83 11.61 10.86
C ALA A 547 -27.40 12.09 11.15
N LEU A 548 -27.15 13.40 11.12
CA LEU A 548 -25.85 13.99 11.40
C LEU A 548 -25.41 13.75 12.86
N GLY A 549 -26.33 13.87 13.82
CA GLY A 549 -26.08 13.53 15.23
C GLY A 549 -25.68 12.07 15.42
N ILE A 550 -26.37 11.14 14.76
CA ILE A 550 -26.03 9.70 14.75
C ILE A 550 -24.61 9.47 14.22
N LEU A 551 -24.19 10.17 13.16
CA LEU A 551 -22.83 10.04 12.63
C LEU A 551 -21.76 10.54 13.61
N GLY A 552 -22.03 11.62 14.33
CA GLY A 552 -21.16 12.10 15.41
C GLY A 552 -21.09 11.16 16.59
N LEU A 553 -22.22 10.64 17.04
CA LEU A 553 -22.29 9.66 18.13
C LEU A 553 -21.61 8.35 17.76
N HIS A 554 -21.80 7.86 16.54
CA HIS A 554 -21.07 6.72 16.01
C HIS A 554 -19.56 6.97 16.05
N ALA A 555 -19.07 8.11 15.54
CA ALA A 555 -17.63 8.42 15.57
C ALA A 555 -17.10 8.53 17.01
N TYR A 556 -17.84 9.16 17.92
CA TYR A 556 -17.47 9.30 19.33
C TYR A 556 -17.43 7.95 20.05
N LEU A 557 -18.43 7.09 19.87
CA LEU A 557 -18.51 5.77 20.51
C LEU A 557 -17.41 4.81 20.04
N GLN A 558 -16.85 5.01 18.84
CA GLN A 558 -15.67 4.28 18.40
C GLN A 558 -14.41 4.66 19.21
N ALA A 559 -14.36 5.87 19.77
CA ALA A 559 -13.28 6.33 20.64
C ALA A 559 -13.56 6.08 22.12
N GLU A 560 -14.82 6.22 22.53
CA GLU A 560 -15.29 6.10 23.92
C GLU A 560 -16.45 5.10 24.04
N PRO A 561 -16.22 3.77 23.87
CA PRO A 561 -17.29 2.76 23.84
C PRO A 561 -18.10 2.65 25.15
N GLY A 562 -17.57 3.17 26.26
CA GLY A 562 -18.20 3.12 27.58
C GLY A 562 -19.20 4.25 27.87
N SER A 563 -19.43 5.19 26.95
CA SER A 563 -20.33 6.32 27.19
C SER A 563 -21.80 5.93 27.08
N ALA A 564 -22.43 5.66 28.22
CA ALA A 564 -23.86 5.31 28.30
C ALA A 564 -24.77 6.43 27.78
N VAL A 565 -24.41 7.70 27.99
CA VAL A 565 -25.17 8.86 27.51
C VAL A 565 -25.13 8.93 25.98
N ALA A 566 -23.96 8.69 25.37
CA ALA A 566 -23.81 8.68 23.92
C ALA A 566 -24.59 7.54 23.28
N LEU A 567 -24.55 6.33 23.87
CA LEU A 567 -25.33 5.20 23.37
C LEU A 567 -26.84 5.44 23.46
N ALA A 568 -27.34 5.91 24.60
CA ALA A 568 -28.77 6.20 24.77
C ALA A 568 -29.26 7.32 23.82
N THR A 569 -28.42 8.32 23.56
CA THR A 569 -28.74 9.39 22.60
C THR A 569 -28.75 8.85 21.17
N LEU A 570 -27.80 7.97 20.82
CA LEU A 570 -27.74 7.30 19.51
C LEU A 570 -29.01 6.51 19.24
N GLU A 571 -29.44 5.68 20.21
CA GLU A 571 -30.67 4.89 20.14
C GLU A 571 -31.90 5.80 20.00
N SER A 572 -32.01 6.86 20.81
CA SER A 572 -33.14 7.79 20.75
C SER A 572 -33.26 8.51 19.41
N LEU A 573 -32.15 8.92 18.80
CA LEU A 573 -32.17 9.55 17.46
C LEU A 573 -32.52 8.53 16.36
N GLY A 574 -32.05 7.28 16.51
CA GLY A 574 -32.39 6.17 15.63
C GLY A 574 -33.88 5.85 15.65
N ASP A 575 -34.45 5.71 16.84
CA ASP A 575 -35.87 5.46 17.04
C ASP A 575 -36.73 6.56 16.40
N ALA A 576 -36.32 7.83 16.52
CA ALA A 576 -37.02 8.93 15.87
C ALA A 576 -37.01 8.83 14.34
N LEU A 577 -35.86 8.47 13.73
CA LEU A 577 -35.77 8.28 12.27
C LEU A 577 -36.59 7.08 11.79
N VAL A 578 -36.51 5.95 12.50
CA VAL A 578 -37.27 4.75 12.18
C VAL A 578 -38.77 5.02 12.33
N GLN A 579 -39.19 5.66 13.42
CA GLN A 579 -40.59 6.03 13.62
C GLN A 579 -41.09 6.94 12.51
N ARG A 580 -40.27 7.90 12.08
CA ARG A 580 -40.60 8.81 10.98
C ARG A 580 -40.76 8.06 9.65
N TYR A 581 -39.87 7.11 9.36
CA TYR A 581 -40.01 6.21 8.20
C TYR A 581 -41.32 5.42 8.25
N GLU A 582 -41.62 4.75 9.36
CA GLU A 582 -42.83 3.92 9.50
C GLU A 582 -44.14 4.73 9.40
N GLN A 583 -44.11 6.01 9.77
CA GLN A 583 -45.27 6.91 9.64
C GLN A 583 -45.52 7.36 8.20
N GLU A 584 -44.46 7.60 7.44
CA GLU A 584 -44.54 8.22 6.11
C GLU A 584 -44.49 7.21 4.97
N ALA A 585 -43.83 6.06 5.18
CA ALA A 585 -43.56 5.08 4.13
C ALA A 585 -44.81 4.26 3.75
N ASP A 586 -44.95 4.01 2.46
CA ASP A 586 -45.99 3.16 1.87
C ASP A 586 -45.39 2.28 0.74
N PRO A 587 -46.15 1.36 0.11
CA PRO A 587 -45.61 0.49 -0.93
C PRO A 587 -44.98 1.19 -2.14
N GLU A 588 -45.40 2.42 -2.47
CA GLU A 588 -44.90 3.20 -3.61
C GLU A 588 -43.93 4.32 -3.18
N TRP A 589 -43.92 4.68 -1.90
CA TRP A 589 -43.08 5.74 -1.35
C TRP A 589 -42.35 5.27 -0.09
N ARG A 590 -41.16 4.68 -0.27
CA ARG A 590 -40.32 4.13 0.81
C ARG A 590 -39.38 5.19 1.36
N TRP A 591 -39.94 6.26 1.93
CA TRP A 591 -39.17 7.42 2.39
C TRP A 591 -39.68 8.05 3.69
N PHE A 592 -38.80 8.78 4.37
CA PHE A 592 -39.01 9.40 5.68
C PHE A 592 -39.92 10.64 5.68
N GLU A 593 -40.25 11.17 4.52
CA GLU A 593 -40.90 12.47 4.37
C GLU A 593 -41.82 12.47 3.14
N PRO A 594 -42.78 13.41 3.03
CA PRO A 594 -43.63 13.54 1.84
C PRO A 594 -42.90 14.08 0.60
N GLN A 595 -41.60 14.36 0.68
CA GLN A 595 -40.77 14.84 -0.42
C GLN A 595 -39.31 14.43 -0.23
N LEU A 596 -38.55 14.25 -1.32
CA LEU A 596 -37.09 14.22 -1.31
C LEU A 596 -36.54 15.64 -1.42
N VAL A 597 -35.60 16.02 -0.54
CA VAL A 597 -34.96 17.36 -0.54
C VAL A 597 -33.43 17.25 -0.68
N TYR A 598 -32.63 18.04 0.03
CA TYR A 598 -31.17 17.91 0.08
C TYR A 598 -30.72 16.85 1.09
N ASP A 599 -29.46 16.41 0.93
CA ASP A 599 -28.69 15.52 1.82
C ASP A 599 -29.43 14.20 2.12
N ASN A 600 -30.26 13.73 1.18
CA ASN A 600 -31.18 12.61 1.43
C ASN A 600 -30.44 11.34 1.84
N ALA A 601 -29.33 11.03 1.18
CA ALA A 601 -28.57 9.80 1.41
C ALA A 601 -27.91 9.76 2.81
N MET A 602 -27.88 10.87 3.55
CA MET A 602 -27.44 10.88 4.96
C MET A 602 -28.37 10.09 5.88
N LEU A 603 -29.66 10.00 5.55
CA LEU A 603 -30.65 9.28 6.35
C LEU A 603 -30.37 7.76 6.39
N PRO A 604 -30.28 7.05 5.24
CA PRO A 604 -29.89 5.65 5.25
C PRO A 604 -28.45 5.44 5.75
N LEU A 605 -27.51 6.34 5.42
CA LEU A 605 -26.15 6.31 5.94
C LEU A 605 -26.11 6.25 7.48
N ALA A 606 -26.86 7.14 8.14
CA ALA A 606 -26.94 7.19 9.59
C ALA A 606 -27.50 5.89 10.17
N LEU A 607 -28.56 5.33 9.57
CA LEU A 607 -29.14 4.06 10.03
C LEU A 607 -28.21 2.85 9.82
N PHE A 608 -27.44 2.81 8.73
CA PHE A 608 -26.38 1.80 8.58
C PHE A 608 -25.35 1.90 9.71
N ARG A 609 -24.86 3.11 10.00
CA ARG A 609 -23.88 3.33 11.10
C ARG A 609 -24.47 3.01 12.47
N LEU A 610 -25.73 3.37 12.72
CA LEU A 610 -26.43 3.02 13.95
C LEU A 610 -26.51 1.50 14.12
N SER A 611 -26.97 0.78 13.10
CA SER A 611 -27.11 -0.68 13.15
C SER A 611 -25.77 -1.39 13.40
N SER A 612 -24.66 -0.81 12.92
CA SER A 612 -23.31 -1.35 13.15
C SER A 612 -22.84 -1.26 14.61
N VAL A 613 -23.44 -0.35 15.39
CA VAL A 613 -23.12 -0.15 16.82
C VAL A 613 -24.09 -0.91 17.70
N THR A 614 -25.41 -0.83 17.41
CA THR A 614 -26.46 -1.39 18.29
C THR A 614 -26.88 -2.80 17.90
N GLY A 615 -26.61 -3.24 16.67
CA GLY A 615 -27.15 -4.48 16.11
C GLY A 615 -28.63 -4.42 15.72
N ASP A 616 -29.26 -3.24 15.75
CA ASP A 616 -30.69 -3.08 15.46
C ASP A 616 -31.04 -3.46 14.01
N GLN A 617 -31.79 -4.55 13.88
CA GLN A 617 -32.22 -5.09 12.59
C GLN A 617 -33.33 -4.24 11.94
N THR A 618 -34.10 -3.48 12.73
CA THR A 618 -35.12 -2.57 12.21
C THR A 618 -34.46 -1.39 11.51
N ALA A 619 -33.50 -0.74 12.16
CA ALA A 619 -32.69 0.30 11.54
C ALA A 619 -31.98 -0.20 10.27
N LEU A 620 -31.38 -1.40 10.29
CA LEU A 620 -30.73 -1.98 9.11
C LEU A 620 -31.70 -2.21 7.94
N ARG A 621 -32.91 -2.70 8.21
CA ARG A 621 -33.96 -2.87 7.20
C ARG A 621 -34.36 -1.53 6.59
N VAL A 622 -34.67 -0.53 7.43
CA VAL A 622 -35.06 0.81 6.98
C VAL A 622 -33.95 1.46 6.16
N ALA A 623 -32.68 1.31 6.57
CA ALA A 623 -31.53 1.80 5.81
C ALA A 623 -31.47 1.22 4.39
N ARG A 624 -31.69 -0.10 4.26
CA ARG A 624 -31.71 -0.79 2.95
C ARG A 624 -32.88 -0.36 2.09
N GLU A 625 -34.11 -0.41 2.63
CA GLU A 625 -35.32 -0.06 1.88
C GLU A 625 -35.28 1.39 1.38
N SER A 626 -34.83 2.33 2.23
CA SER A 626 -34.74 3.74 1.85
C SER A 626 -33.59 4.06 0.90
N LEU A 627 -32.45 3.37 1.00
CA LEU A 627 -31.36 3.50 0.02
C LEU A 627 -31.75 2.92 -1.34
N GLU A 628 -32.41 1.75 -1.36
CA GLU A 628 -32.94 1.14 -2.59
C GLU A 628 -33.99 2.02 -3.26
N PHE A 629 -34.83 2.69 -2.47
CA PHE A 629 -35.75 3.70 -2.97
C PHE A 629 -35.01 4.88 -3.61
N LEU A 630 -34.01 5.46 -2.93
CA LEU A 630 -33.20 6.52 -3.51
C LEU A 630 -32.49 6.07 -4.80
N GLU A 631 -31.96 4.85 -4.85
CA GLU A 631 -31.39 4.28 -6.07
C GLU A 631 -32.40 4.29 -7.22
N SER A 632 -33.63 3.84 -6.96
CA SER A 632 -34.69 3.80 -7.98
C SER A 632 -35.09 5.18 -8.52
N VAL A 633 -34.89 6.23 -7.72
CA VAL A 633 -35.27 7.61 -8.07
C VAL A 633 -34.10 8.39 -8.66
N CYS A 634 -32.88 8.19 -8.15
CA CYS A 634 -31.72 9.03 -8.44
C CYS A 634 -30.70 8.38 -9.38
N PHE A 635 -30.93 7.16 -9.88
CA PHE A 635 -30.08 6.56 -10.90
C PHE A 635 -30.83 6.33 -12.20
N ALA A 636 -30.26 6.80 -13.31
CA ALA A 636 -30.78 6.59 -14.65
C ALA A 636 -29.63 6.33 -15.63
N GLU A 637 -29.81 5.37 -16.54
CA GLU A 637 -28.82 5.03 -17.59
C GLU A 637 -27.39 4.73 -17.07
N GLY A 638 -27.27 4.26 -15.82
CA GLY A 638 -25.98 3.93 -15.20
C GLY A 638 -25.25 5.13 -14.58
N HIS A 639 -25.92 6.28 -14.45
CA HIS A 639 -25.34 7.48 -13.84
C HIS A 639 -26.26 8.06 -12.75
N LEU A 640 -25.65 8.75 -11.79
CA LEU A 640 -26.35 9.49 -10.75
C LEU A 640 -27.02 10.73 -11.36
N ALA A 641 -28.30 10.92 -11.08
CA ALA A 641 -29.12 12.06 -11.45
C ALA A 641 -29.84 12.56 -10.19
N LEU A 642 -29.28 13.61 -9.59
CA LEU A 642 -29.70 14.11 -8.29
C LEU A 642 -31.05 14.84 -8.35
N ILE A 643 -31.67 15.01 -7.19
CA ILE A 643 -32.85 15.85 -7.03
C ILE A 643 -32.40 17.31 -7.05
N GLY A 644 -32.98 18.10 -7.94
CA GLY A 644 -32.68 19.52 -8.03
C GLY A 644 -33.24 20.33 -6.86
N ASN A 645 -32.44 21.22 -6.29
CA ASN A 645 -32.86 22.15 -5.23
C ASN A 645 -33.92 23.15 -5.69
N ALA A 646 -34.00 23.42 -6.99
CA ALA A 646 -34.99 24.30 -7.59
C ALA A 646 -36.35 23.58 -7.78
N GLY A 647 -36.94 23.07 -6.69
CA GLY A 647 -38.30 22.53 -6.68
C GLY A 647 -38.48 21.20 -5.95
N TRP A 648 -37.40 20.50 -5.60
CA TRP A 648 -37.42 19.21 -4.88
C TRP A 648 -38.23 18.13 -5.60
N TYR A 649 -38.48 16.99 -4.93
CA TYR A 649 -39.36 15.95 -5.47
C TYR A 649 -40.46 15.56 -4.47
N PRO A 650 -41.65 16.16 -4.57
CA PRO A 650 -42.80 15.80 -3.74
C PRO A 650 -43.43 14.47 -4.17
N ARG A 651 -43.99 13.72 -3.21
CA ARG A 651 -44.69 12.46 -3.44
C ARG A 651 -45.82 12.66 -4.46
N GLY A 652 -45.78 11.88 -5.54
CA GLY A 652 -46.77 11.95 -6.63
C GLY A 652 -46.67 13.20 -7.52
N GLY A 653 -45.63 14.03 -7.36
CA GLY A 653 -45.37 15.21 -8.19
C GLY A 653 -44.25 14.99 -9.21
N GLU A 654 -43.70 16.09 -9.72
CA GLU A 654 -42.58 16.06 -10.66
C GLU A 654 -41.24 16.22 -9.93
N ARG A 655 -40.24 15.48 -10.37
CA ARG A 655 -38.87 15.57 -9.86
C ARG A 655 -38.17 16.78 -10.47
N ALA A 656 -37.71 17.72 -9.63
CA ALA A 656 -36.85 18.82 -10.08
C ALA A 656 -35.49 18.28 -10.59
N ILE A 657 -35.03 18.84 -11.71
CA ILE A 657 -33.78 18.43 -12.40
C ILE A 657 -32.76 19.59 -12.51
N VAL A 658 -33.06 20.73 -11.89
CA VAL A 658 -32.25 21.94 -11.94
C VAL A 658 -31.72 22.23 -10.55
N ASP A 659 -30.45 22.64 -10.47
CA ASP A 659 -29.73 22.90 -9.22
C ASP A 659 -29.40 21.61 -8.46
N GLU A 660 -28.77 20.65 -9.16
CA GLU A 660 -28.18 19.45 -8.53
C GLU A 660 -26.91 19.84 -7.78
N GLN A 661 -26.75 19.43 -6.52
CA GLN A 661 -25.66 19.91 -5.66
C GLN A 661 -24.62 18.85 -5.29
N PRO A 662 -23.33 19.23 -5.20
CA PRO A 662 -22.23 18.40 -4.70
C PRO A 662 -22.48 17.67 -3.38
N ILE A 663 -23.23 18.28 -2.46
CA ILE A 663 -23.50 17.70 -1.14
C ILE A 663 -24.26 16.38 -1.25
N ASP A 664 -25.23 16.29 -2.17
CA ASP A 664 -26.00 15.08 -2.37
C ASP A 664 -25.15 13.97 -3.01
N ALA A 665 -24.32 14.29 -3.99
CA ALA A 665 -23.38 13.33 -4.59
C ALA A 665 -22.42 12.75 -3.55
N ALA A 666 -21.88 13.60 -2.66
CA ALA A 666 -21.05 13.15 -1.56
C ALA A 666 -21.80 12.25 -0.57
N ALA A 667 -23.05 12.60 -0.24
CA ALA A 667 -23.91 11.79 0.62
C ALA A 667 -24.16 10.39 0.04
N PHE A 668 -24.36 10.26 -1.28
CA PHE A 668 -24.48 8.95 -1.94
C PHE A 668 -23.20 8.12 -1.83
N VAL A 669 -22.03 8.72 -2.09
CA VAL A 669 -20.72 8.03 -1.93
C VAL A 669 -20.57 7.48 -0.51
N LEU A 670 -20.84 8.32 0.50
CA LEU A 670 -20.77 7.93 1.91
C LEU A 670 -21.79 6.86 2.29
N ALA A 671 -23.03 6.96 1.79
CA ALA A 671 -24.09 6.00 2.07
C ALA A 671 -23.78 4.62 1.48
N PHE A 672 -23.26 4.55 0.25
CA PHE A 672 -22.87 3.28 -0.35
C PHE A 672 -21.65 2.65 0.33
N ASP A 673 -20.67 3.45 0.78
CA ASP A 673 -19.59 2.98 1.64
C ASP A 673 -20.12 2.32 2.93
N ALA A 674 -21.06 2.98 3.60
CA ALA A 674 -21.65 2.44 4.83
C ALA A 674 -22.51 1.20 4.56
N ALA A 675 -23.26 1.17 3.45
CA ALA A 675 -24.03 0.02 3.04
C ALA A 675 -23.13 -1.18 2.72
N TYR A 676 -22.02 -0.97 2.00
CA TYR A 676 -21.02 -2.00 1.76
C TYR A 676 -20.43 -2.51 3.08
N THR A 677 -20.00 -1.60 3.96
CA THR A 677 -19.43 -1.95 5.28
C THR A 677 -20.40 -2.79 6.12
N ALA A 678 -21.70 -2.44 6.12
CA ALA A 678 -22.71 -3.12 6.92
C ALA A 678 -23.18 -4.46 6.35
N THR A 679 -22.99 -4.72 5.05
CA THR A 679 -23.63 -5.85 4.36
C THR A 679 -22.66 -6.78 3.61
N GLY A 680 -21.47 -6.29 3.23
CA GLY A 680 -20.52 -6.99 2.37
C GLY A 680 -20.94 -7.11 0.89
N ASP A 681 -22.04 -6.47 0.47
CA ASP A 681 -22.56 -6.56 -0.89
C ASP A 681 -21.77 -5.64 -1.86
N SER A 682 -21.00 -6.25 -2.75
CA SER A 682 -20.11 -5.53 -3.68
C SER A 682 -20.84 -4.66 -4.70
N ARG A 683 -22.17 -4.82 -4.89
CA ARG A 683 -22.94 -3.89 -5.74
C ARG A 683 -22.84 -2.44 -5.28
N TYR A 684 -22.71 -2.23 -3.97
CA TYR A 684 -22.59 -0.90 -3.40
C TYR A 684 -21.27 -0.23 -3.76
N LEU A 685 -20.18 -0.98 -3.99
CA LEU A 685 -18.92 -0.41 -4.47
C LEU A 685 -19.04 0.14 -5.90
N ALA A 686 -19.79 -0.56 -6.77
CA ALA A 686 -20.09 -0.05 -8.11
C ALA A 686 -20.91 1.24 -8.04
N ARG A 687 -21.96 1.26 -7.20
CA ARG A 687 -22.79 2.46 -6.99
C ARG A 687 -22.04 3.62 -6.36
N MET A 688 -21.16 3.34 -5.41
CA MET A 688 -20.26 4.31 -4.80
C MET A 688 -19.41 5.00 -5.87
N ARG A 689 -18.83 4.21 -6.80
CA ARG A 689 -18.05 4.74 -7.92
C ARG A 689 -18.89 5.56 -8.89
N GLU A 690 -20.03 5.04 -9.34
CA GLU A 690 -20.96 5.77 -10.22
C GLU A 690 -21.39 7.11 -9.60
N SER A 691 -21.58 7.14 -8.28
CA SER A 691 -21.90 8.38 -7.55
C SER A 691 -20.73 9.37 -7.56
N PHE A 692 -19.50 8.89 -7.38
CA PHE A 692 -18.31 9.74 -7.44
C PHE A 692 -18.06 10.28 -8.84
N GLU A 693 -18.33 9.50 -9.89
CA GLU A 693 -18.13 9.91 -11.28
C GLU A 693 -19.04 11.09 -11.69
N TRP A 694 -20.13 11.37 -10.95
CA TRP A 694 -20.96 12.57 -11.12
C TRP A 694 -20.11 13.86 -11.05
N PHE A 695 -19.14 13.93 -10.14
CA PHE A 695 -18.21 15.07 -10.02
C PHE A 695 -17.31 15.25 -11.25
N LEU A 696 -17.03 14.15 -11.96
CA LEU A 696 -16.12 14.09 -13.10
C LEU A 696 -16.82 14.22 -14.46
N GLY A 697 -18.15 14.40 -14.45
CA GLY A 697 -18.95 14.58 -15.65
C GLY A 697 -19.85 13.42 -16.02
N ALA A 698 -19.91 12.33 -15.24
CA ALA A 698 -20.92 11.29 -15.41
C ALA A 698 -22.25 11.73 -14.79
N ASN A 699 -22.79 12.84 -15.31
CA ASN A 699 -24.00 13.51 -14.84
C ASN A 699 -24.86 13.94 -16.04
N ARG A 700 -26.04 14.51 -15.76
CA ARG A 700 -27.04 14.88 -16.77
C ARG A 700 -26.51 15.73 -17.93
N LEU A 701 -25.50 16.57 -17.69
CA LEU A 701 -24.95 17.48 -18.72
C LEU A 701 -23.60 17.02 -19.29
N GLY A 702 -23.00 15.95 -18.77
CA GLY A 702 -21.66 15.53 -19.23
C GLY A 702 -20.53 16.48 -18.80
N LEU A 703 -20.75 17.32 -17.76
CA LEU A 703 -19.84 18.40 -17.38
C LEU A 703 -19.16 18.12 -16.04
N SER A 704 -17.84 18.23 -15.98
CA SER A 704 -17.10 18.09 -14.71
C SER A 704 -17.42 19.24 -13.75
N LEU A 705 -17.75 18.90 -12.51
CA LEU A 705 -17.84 19.86 -11.41
C LEU A 705 -16.50 20.04 -10.71
N TYR A 706 -15.66 19.01 -10.68
CA TYR A 706 -14.28 19.17 -10.22
C TYR A 706 -13.46 19.96 -11.25
N ASP A 707 -12.79 21.00 -10.79
CA ASP A 707 -11.87 21.83 -11.57
C ASP A 707 -10.43 21.44 -11.26
N PHE A 708 -9.84 20.65 -12.17
CA PHE A 708 -8.46 20.18 -12.07
C PHE A 708 -7.42 21.32 -12.04
N SER A 709 -7.76 22.51 -12.53
CA SER A 709 -6.82 23.65 -12.54
C SER A 709 -6.75 24.33 -11.17
N THR A 710 -7.89 24.54 -10.53
CA THR A 710 -7.98 25.24 -9.23
C THR A 710 -7.90 24.31 -8.04
N ALA A 711 -8.12 23.00 -8.26
CA ALA A 711 -8.44 21.97 -7.28
C ALA A 711 -9.74 22.23 -6.51
N GLY A 712 -10.65 23.03 -7.07
CA GLY A 712 -11.96 23.32 -6.49
C GLY A 712 -13.08 22.46 -7.07
N CYS A 713 -14.26 22.58 -6.49
CA CYS A 713 -15.48 21.95 -6.98
C CYS A 713 -16.52 23.04 -7.21
N ARG A 714 -17.23 22.97 -8.34
CA ARG A 714 -18.29 23.90 -8.71
C ARG A 714 -19.56 23.68 -7.89
N ASP A 715 -20.31 24.76 -7.62
CA ASP A 715 -21.41 24.77 -6.65
C ASP A 715 -22.64 23.94 -7.05
N GLY A 716 -22.81 23.64 -8.33
CA GLY A 716 -23.92 22.79 -8.76
C GLY A 716 -24.12 22.75 -10.26
N LEU A 717 -25.10 21.93 -10.66
CA LEU A 717 -25.52 21.73 -12.04
C LEU A 717 -26.85 22.46 -12.29
N GLU A 718 -26.80 23.55 -13.05
CA GLU A 718 -27.97 24.32 -13.47
C GLU A 718 -28.65 23.68 -14.68
N ALA A 719 -29.69 24.32 -15.23
CA ALA A 719 -30.48 23.79 -16.34
C ALA A 719 -29.62 23.45 -17.57
N SER A 720 -28.68 24.33 -17.92
CA SER A 720 -27.87 24.23 -19.16
C SER A 720 -26.35 24.36 -18.93
N GLY A 721 -25.88 24.37 -17.69
CA GLY A 721 -24.47 24.58 -17.39
C GLY A 721 -24.15 24.28 -15.93
N VAL A 722 -22.90 24.50 -15.57
CA VAL A 722 -22.43 24.44 -14.18
C VAL A 722 -22.46 25.83 -13.56
N ASN A 723 -22.78 25.92 -12.28
CA ASN A 723 -22.54 27.13 -11.51
C ASN A 723 -21.02 27.27 -11.34
N GLU A 724 -20.43 28.30 -11.94
CA GLU A 724 -18.96 28.45 -11.99
C GLU A 724 -18.32 28.80 -10.65
N ASN A 725 -19.10 29.15 -9.62
CA ASN A 725 -18.58 29.40 -8.27
C ASN A 725 -18.08 28.11 -7.62
N GLN A 726 -17.03 28.23 -6.80
CA GLN A 726 -16.39 27.12 -6.09
C GLN A 726 -16.42 27.40 -4.58
N GLY A 727 -17.60 27.30 -3.97
CA GLY A 727 -17.84 27.56 -2.55
C GLY A 727 -17.24 26.50 -1.61
N ALA A 728 -17.40 26.74 -0.31
CA ALA A 728 -16.92 25.82 0.72
C ALA A 728 -17.64 24.46 0.64
N GLU A 729 -18.97 24.46 0.61
CA GLU A 729 -19.79 23.25 0.60
C GLU A 729 -19.43 22.32 -0.56
N SER A 730 -19.32 22.84 -1.78
CA SER A 730 -18.99 22.06 -2.97
C SER A 730 -17.59 21.46 -2.87
N THR A 731 -16.63 22.26 -2.41
CA THR A 731 -15.24 21.86 -2.21
C THR A 731 -15.11 20.76 -1.16
N VAL A 732 -15.70 20.93 0.02
CA VAL A 732 -15.61 19.92 1.09
C VAL A 732 -16.41 18.66 0.75
N SER A 733 -17.54 18.78 0.04
CA SER A 733 -18.31 17.63 -0.43
C SER A 733 -17.51 16.76 -1.39
N PHE A 734 -16.85 17.36 -2.39
CA PHE A 734 -15.97 16.62 -3.29
C PHE A 734 -14.82 15.95 -2.56
N LEU A 735 -14.15 16.68 -1.65
CA LEU A 735 -13.00 16.15 -0.92
C LEU A 735 -13.40 15.01 0.02
N LEU A 736 -14.53 15.09 0.72
CA LEU A 736 -15.05 13.98 1.54
C LEU A 736 -15.36 12.76 0.68
N ALA A 737 -15.98 12.96 -0.49
CA ALA A 737 -16.28 11.88 -1.42
C ALA A 737 -14.98 11.21 -1.94
N LEU A 738 -13.99 12.01 -2.34
CA LEU A 738 -12.69 11.51 -2.82
C LEU A 738 -11.94 10.76 -1.71
N LEU A 739 -11.89 11.31 -0.50
CA LEU A 739 -11.25 10.66 0.65
C LEU A 739 -11.92 9.34 0.99
N THR A 740 -13.23 9.24 0.87
CA THR A 740 -13.97 7.97 1.07
C THR A 740 -13.65 6.96 -0.03
N MET A 741 -13.56 7.39 -1.30
CA MET A 741 -13.13 6.53 -2.41
C MET A 741 -11.70 6.03 -2.24
N LEU A 742 -10.79 6.88 -1.76
CA LEU A 742 -9.40 6.52 -1.47
C LEU A 742 -9.30 5.57 -0.26
N ASP A 743 -10.07 5.81 0.80
CA ASP A 743 -10.13 4.94 1.96
C ASP A 743 -10.65 3.56 1.56
N GLN A 744 -11.71 3.44 0.73
CA GLN A 744 -12.19 2.14 0.22
C GLN A 744 -11.21 1.44 -0.73
N ALA A 745 -10.52 2.19 -1.59
CA ALA A 745 -9.47 1.63 -2.43
C ALA A 745 -8.33 1.04 -1.59
N GLY A 746 -8.08 1.56 -0.38
CA GLY A 746 -7.18 0.96 0.61
C GLY A 746 -7.83 -0.07 1.55
N ALA A 747 -9.11 0.09 1.92
CA ALA A 747 -9.83 -0.71 2.91
C ALA A 747 -10.47 -1.98 2.33
N GLY A 748 -10.53 -2.12 1.00
CA GLY A 748 -10.83 -3.38 0.31
C GLY A 748 -9.87 -4.55 0.68
N ILE A 749 -8.86 -4.28 1.51
CA ILE A 749 -7.87 -5.25 1.98
C ILE A 749 -8.00 -5.55 3.50
N ASP A 750 -8.70 -4.73 4.30
CA ASP A 750 -8.73 -4.86 5.77
C ASP A 750 -10.02 -5.46 6.37
N GLY A 751 -11.06 -5.70 5.56
CA GLY A 751 -12.40 -6.06 6.04
C GLY A 751 -12.66 -7.52 6.45
N LYS A 752 -11.66 -8.41 6.57
CA LYS A 752 -11.91 -9.82 6.94
C LYS A 752 -11.14 -10.42 8.11
N ASP A 753 -10.27 -9.67 8.79
CA ASP A 753 -9.43 -10.24 9.86
C ASP A 753 -9.76 -9.80 11.30
N THR A 754 -10.98 -9.31 11.58
CA THR A 754 -11.38 -8.99 12.97
C THR A 754 -12.57 -9.80 13.52
N GLN A 755 -13.08 -10.81 12.80
CA GLN A 755 -14.11 -11.72 13.32
C GLN A 755 -13.66 -13.18 13.51
N ALA A 756 -12.44 -13.56 13.12
CA ALA A 756 -11.98 -14.96 13.20
C ALA A 756 -11.33 -15.35 14.55
N GLU A 757 -11.11 -14.43 15.50
CA GLU A 757 -10.48 -14.74 16.80
C GLU A 757 -11.46 -14.89 17.99
N ARG A 758 -12.76 -15.12 17.77
CA ARG A 758 -13.72 -15.30 18.88
C ARG A 758 -14.46 -16.64 18.96
N ASP A 759 -14.22 -17.57 18.03
CA ASP A 759 -14.84 -18.90 18.09
C ASP A 759 -13.79 -20.01 18.23
N GLU A 760 -13.28 -20.20 19.45
CA GLU A 760 -12.84 -21.52 19.90
C GLU A 760 -13.85 -22.08 20.91
N PRO A 761 -14.37 -23.31 20.71
CA PRO A 761 -15.25 -23.95 21.67
C PRO A 761 -14.46 -24.33 22.93
N ARG A 762 -14.86 -23.76 24.08
CA ARG A 762 -14.42 -24.24 25.39
C ARG A 762 -15.01 -25.61 25.66
N ASP A 763 -14.26 -26.65 25.29
CA ASP A 763 -14.60 -28.01 25.64
C ASP A 763 -14.30 -28.30 27.12
N VAL A 764 -15.25 -29.04 27.68
CA VAL A 764 -15.39 -29.44 29.07
C VAL A 764 -14.34 -30.47 29.45
N LEU A 765 -13.57 -30.23 30.51
CA LEU A 765 -12.94 -31.29 31.28
C LEU A 765 -13.26 -31.12 32.76
N ALA A 766 -14.36 -31.77 33.16
CA ALA A 766 -14.54 -32.25 34.51
C ALA A 766 -13.63 -33.46 34.72
N GLY A 767 -12.84 -33.42 35.80
CA GLY A 767 -11.99 -34.53 36.25
C GLY A 767 -11.56 -34.30 37.69
N GLU A 768 -12.33 -34.87 38.61
CA GLU A 768 -12.14 -34.90 40.06
C GLU A 768 -10.72 -35.30 40.48
N PHE A 769 -10.17 -34.73 41.57
CA PHE A 769 -9.43 -35.47 42.60
C PHE A 769 -9.28 -34.63 43.90
N THR A 770 -10.17 -34.95 44.86
CA THR A 770 -9.99 -35.07 46.33
C THR A 770 -9.04 -34.15 47.13
N ALA A 771 -9.66 -33.40 48.04
CA ALA A 771 -9.40 -33.23 49.49
C ALA A 771 -7.97 -33.35 50.07
N GLY A 772 -7.53 -32.30 50.77
CA GLY A 772 -6.41 -32.39 51.72
C GLY A 772 -5.96 -31.09 52.40
N GLY A 773 -6.68 -30.65 53.44
CA GLY A 773 -6.09 -30.17 54.70
C GLY A 773 -5.15 -28.95 54.75
N ALA A 774 -5.71 -27.85 55.29
CA ALA A 774 -5.20 -27.10 56.46
C ALA A 774 -3.89 -26.28 56.35
N ARG A 775 -4.03 -24.94 56.41
CA ARG A 775 -3.70 -24.06 57.57
C ARG A 775 -3.40 -22.62 57.09
N ALA A 776 -4.24 -21.69 57.51
CA ALA A 776 -3.84 -20.30 57.70
C ALA A 776 -2.93 -20.19 58.94
N PRO A 777 -2.06 -19.18 59.01
CA PRO A 777 -2.32 -18.15 60.02
C PRO A 777 -1.92 -16.70 59.66
N ARG A 778 -2.78 -15.80 60.14
CA ARG A 778 -2.49 -14.54 60.85
C ARG A 778 -1.77 -13.40 60.13
N ILE A 779 -2.58 -12.39 59.84
CA ILE A 779 -2.25 -10.97 59.91
C ILE A 779 -2.03 -10.57 61.38
N PRO A 780 -1.12 -9.61 61.65
CA PRO A 780 -1.43 -8.52 62.56
C PRO A 780 -1.29 -7.16 61.88
N ALA A 781 -2.24 -6.30 62.21
CA ALA A 781 -2.23 -4.87 61.95
C ALA A 781 -1.06 -4.17 62.67
N GLU A 782 -0.54 -3.09 62.09
CA GLU A 782 -0.60 -1.73 62.64
C GLU A 782 0.38 -0.77 61.93
N ILE A 783 0.04 0.52 62.04
CA ILE A 783 0.87 1.74 62.10
C ILE A 783 0.82 2.69 60.89
N ASP A 784 0.00 3.72 61.08
CA ASP A 784 0.10 5.14 60.68
C ASP A 784 1.46 5.62 60.10
N ARG A 785 1.40 6.26 58.94
CA ARG A 785 1.66 7.71 58.76
C ARG A 785 1.35 8.19 57.34
#